data_AF-A0A3S4TXX0-F1
#
_entry.id   AF-A0A3S4TXX0-F1
#
_cell.length_a   1.000
_cell.length_b   1.000
_cell.length_c   1.000
_cell.angle_alpha   90.00
_cell.angle_beta   90.00
_cell.angle_gamma   90.00
#
_symmetry.space_group_name_H-M   'P 1'
#
loop_
_entity.id
_entity.type
_entity.pdbx_description
1 polymer ?
#
loop_
_entity_poly.entity_id
_entity_poly.type
_entity_poly.pdbx_seq_one_letter_code
_entity_poly.pdbx_strand_id
1 'polypeptide(L)'
;MFGYSSSISRGVVDCTPELFRQVVRSEKVGRLCAEIADAREMKLRGEMSQEDFEHRKSECKRRLPVFLFHATFPKGRRANAEAVPTGLSIFDIDHIPAPRETWREIAPRAETLGIVLAHVSPSLEGLRLVFVLPQGMALAEGQKWMASQLGMSVYDESVKDYARCSFAVPEPYILYESEKLFAVPEPPTISETPACLSALKESGNQEASRQPLPAPAAGQEKAQGEVAATFRGIPYDTIISRWWEKMGGEPQEGERNVKLHQLAVNLRAICDNNVGKLMRVMPRMGLPEQEMKSVLESACKEQPKGISRLLKTIIADLEREAKGDEMSEPLQETEEKALSSVLCRGLRESIFGVPEPMQMAVLCAVLPLAASYADGVEVEYCDGKRMRLGLMSVIVGPQASGKSACKEAIDVWLKQMDEEDALARHKEDEWKQARKCRKANEKAPRDPEVMIRNVPVTISCSTLLKRMKNAHGHTLYSFGEELDTLYKTNGAGSWSTKYDIYRLAFDNGRWGQDYNSDQAESGVVEVAYNWTILGTYGALRKCFKTDNVENGLSSRLMLAEMPDNSFAPMPHFKGMNDAHRQAISECVTRLREAKGFVDTPRLRRAMANWVEARRLEAMKSADTVMDTYRKRAAVIGFRCGVVYRLLYGKESNECLKFAVMMADYVLREQSRLFGEVLLEQAESVSSVGRKRRDTTIFDELPTTFTLHDLEVLKHQHASTLRVVIHRWKASGWIERVGKGMWKKI
;
A
#
# COMPACT_ATOMS: atom_id res chain seq x y z
N MET A 1 21.19 23.93 15.46
CA MET A 1 19.77 23.53 15.30
C MET A 1 19.72 22.13 14.68
N PHE A 2 18.70 21.32 14.99
CA PHE A 2 18.51 19.94 14.46
C PHE A 2 17.04 19.70 14.10
N GLY A 3 16.69 18.63 13.39
CA GLY A 3 15.30 18.41 12.95
C GLY A 3 14.35 18.01 14.10
N TYR A 4 13.09 18.41 13.99
CA TYR A 4 11.99 17.98 14.87
C TYR A 4 10.76 17.57 14.06
N SER A 5 10.06 16.54 14.51
CA SER A 5 8.72 16.22 14.01
C SER A 5 7.77 15.85 15.14
N SER A 6 6.54 16.34 15.03
CA SER A 6 5.46 16.03 15.98
C SER A 6 5.02 14.56 15.98
N SER A 7 5.44 13.76 14.98
CA SER A 7 5.24 12.31 14.90
C SER A 7 6.13 11.68 13.83
N ILE A 8 6.29 10.36 13.85
CA ILE A 8 7.08 9.60 12.85
C ILE A 8 6.50 9.69 11.42
N SER A 9 5.35 10.31 11.17
CA SER A 9 4.72 10.38 9.84
C SER A 9 4.47 11.81 9.32
N ARG A 10 4.80 12.85 10.09
CA ARG A 10 4.57 14.25 9.71
C ARG A 10 5.85 14.89 9.14
N GLY A 11 5.68 16.11 8.62
CA GLY A 11 6.80 16.93 8.13
C GLY A 11 7.79 17.28 9.25
N VAL A 12 9.01 17.59 8.86
CA VAL A 12 10.08 18.03 9.76
C VAL A 12 10.19 19.54 9.72
N VAL A 13 10.45 20.14 10.88
CA VAL A 13 10.81 21.54 11.03
C VAL A 13 12.10 21.62 11.85
N ASP A 14 12.76 22.77 11.82
CA ASP A 14 13.95 22.97 12.64
C ASP A 14 13.56 23.09 14.12
N CYS A 15 14.28 22.35 14.96
CA CYS A 15 14.14 22.38 16.40
C CYS A 15 15.00 23.52 16.96
N THR A 16 14.32 24.57 17.44
CA THR A 16 14.94 25.62 18.24
C THR A 16 15.06 25.19 19.71
N PRO A 17 15.89 25.87 20.53
CA PRO A 17 15.94 25.62 21.97
C PRO A 17 14.59 25.75 22.66
N GLU A 18 13.76 26.72 22.23
CA GLU A 18 12.42 26.95 22.78
C GLU A 18 11.48 25.79 22.45
N LEU A 19 11.52 25.32 21.20
CA LEU A 19 10.71 24.18 20.76
C LEU A 19 11.14 22.88 21.45
N PHE A 20 12.45 22.67 21.64
CA PHE A 20 12.97 21.54 22.40
C PHE A 20 12.43 21.54 23.82
N ARG A 21 12.56 22.68 24.53
CA ARG A 21 12.03 22.86 25.90
C ARG A 21 10.52 22.66 25.96
N GLN A 22 9.77 23.18 24.99
CA GLN A 22 8.32 23.01 24.92
C GLN A 22 7.93 21.53 24.79
N VAL A 23 8.67 20.76 23.99
CA VAL A 23 8.38 19.34 23.74
C VAL A 23 8.68 18.48 24.96
N VAL A 24 9.86 18.66 25.58
CA VAL A 24 10.28 17.85 26.75
C VAL A 24 9.50 18.21 28.01
N ARG A 25 8.92 19.42 28.09
CA ARG A 25 7.99 19.84 29.15
C ARG A 25 6.52 19.58 28.84
N SER A 26 6.21 19.00 27.68
CA SER A 26 4.82 18.78 27.30
C SER A 26 4.18 17.67 28.13
N GLU A 27 2.96 17.94 28.61
CA GLU A 27 2.16 16.96 29.36
C GLU A 27 1.94 15.68 28.55
N LYS A 28 1.79 15.80 27.23
CA LYS A 28 1.65 14.67 26.31
C LYS A 28 2.85 13.71 26.39
N VAL A 29 4.08 14.24 26.33
CA VAL A 29 5.30 13.42 26.37
C VAL A 29 5.47 12.77 27.74
N GLY A 30 5.20 13.53 28.82
CA GLY A 30 5.21 13.01 30.19
C GLY A 30 4.23 11.86 30.38
N ARG A 31 2.96 12.04 29.98
CA ARG A 31 1.91 11.02 30.08
C ARG A 31 2.24 9.76 29.30
N LEU A 32 2.68 9.89 28.05
CA LEU A 32 3.01 8.73 27.21
C LEU A 32 4.21 7.94 27.74
N CYS A 33 5.22 8.61 28.30
CA CYS A 33 6.35 7.91 28.91
C CYS A 33 5.97 7.27 30.25
N ALA A 34 5.10 7.92 31.04
CA ALA A 34 4.54 7.32 32.26
C ALA A 34 3.75 6.04 31.94
N GLU A 35 2.90 6.04 30.91
CA GLU A 35 2.18 4.85 30.48
C GLU A 35 3.11 3.68 30.09
N ILE A 36 4.27 3.97 29.48
CA ILE A 36 5.27 2.94 29.16
C ILE A 36 5.95 2.44 30.44
N ALA A 37 6.26 3.34 31.37
CA ALA A 37 6.84 2.98 32.66
C ALA A 37 5.90 2.12 33.51
N ASP A 38 4.61 2.46 33.56
CA ASP A 38 3.58 1.70 34.27
C ASP A 38 3.43 0.31 33.66
N ALA A 39 3.36 0.20 32.32
CA ALA A 39 3.30 -1.08 31.62
C ALA A 39 4.54 -1.95 31.91
N ARG A 40 5.73 -1.34 32.02
CA ARG A 40 6.96 -2.04 32.42
C ARG A 40 6.86 -2.55 33.86
N GLU A 41 6.31 -1.77 34.77
CA GLU A 41 6.14 -2.18 36.16
C GLU A 41 5.13 -3.32 36.29
N MET A 42 4.00 -3.24 35.59
CA MET A 42 3.02 -4.34 35.51
C MET A 42 3.66 -5.63 34.98
N LYS A 43 4.52 -5.52 33.96
CA LYS A 43 5.31 -6.66 33.46
C LYS A 43 6.24 -7.22 34.54
N LEU A 44 6.96 -6.36 35.27
CA LEU A 44 7.86 -6.80 36.35
C LEU A 44 7.10 -7.44 37.51
N ARG A 45 5.87 -7.00 37.78
CA ARG A 45 4.94 -7.59 38.76
C ARG A 45 4.27 -8.89 38.26
N GLY A 46 4.43 -9.24 36.99
CA GLY A 46 3.81 -10.42 36.36
C GLY A 46 2.33 -10.23 36.00
N GLU A 47 1.81 -9.00 36.07
CA GLU A 47 0.43 -8.64 35.73
C GLU A 47 0.23 -8.41 34.22
N MET A 48 1.32 -8.34 33.45
CA MET A 48 1.32 -8.12 32.00
C MET A 48 2.33 -9.05 31.33
N SER A 49 1.96 -9.65 30.20
CA SER A 49 2.87 -10.50 29.44
C SER A 49 3.96 -9.68 28.72
N GLN A 50 5.06 -10.33 28.33
CA GLN A 50 6.11 -9.70 27.53
C GLN A 50 5.59 -9.19 26.18
N GLU A 51 4.65 -9.92 25.55
CA GLU A 51 4.07 -9.55 24.27
C GLU A 51 3.16 -8.32 24.38
N ASP A 52 2.33 -8.27 25.43
CA ASP A 52 1.45 -7.12 25.71
C ASP A 52 2.25 -5.86 26.02
N PHE A 53 3.34 -6.00 26.79
CA PHE A 53 4.25 -4.90 27.07
C PHE A 53 4.88 -4.33 25.80
N GLU A 54 5.41 -5.19 24.91
CA GLU A 54 6.02 -4.72 23.66
C GLU A 54 4.98 -4.09 22.72
N HIS A 55 3.75 -4.61 22.69
CA HIS A 55 2.64 -4.00 21.95
C HIS A 55 2.32 -2.59 22.48
N ARG A 56 2.10 -2.45 23.80
CA ARG A 56 1.78 -1.17 24.45
C ARG A 56 2.91 -0.16 24.31
N LYS A 57 4.16 -0.59 24.50
CA LYS A 57 5.38 0.21 24.29
C LYS A 57 5.48 0.73 22.85
N SER A 58 5.19 -0.11 21.86
CA SER A 58 5.19 0.28 20.44
C SER A 58 4.09 1.29 20.12
N GLU A 59 2.89 1.09 20.65
CA GLU A 59 1.75 2.00 20.50
C GLU A 59 2.04 3.39 21.07
N CYS A 60 2.52 3.47 22.31
CA CYS A 60 2.84 4.73 22.96
C CYS A 60 4.02 5.45 22.28
N LYS A 61 5.08 4.71 21.88
CA LYS A 61 6.22 5.31 21.16
C LYS A 61 5.81 5.94 19.83
N ARG A 62 4.87 5.35 19.07
CA ARG A 62 4.38 5.94 17.80
C ARG A 62 3.69 7.29 17.97
N ARG A 63 3.16 7.57 19.16
CA ARG A 63 2.46 8.83 19.50
C ARG A 63 3.40 9.91 20.03
N LEU A 64 4.65 9.56 20.36
CA LEU A 64 5.68 10.50 20.79
C LEU A 64 6.22 11.32 19.61
N PRO A 65 6.52 12.62 19.82
CA PRO A 65 7.34 13.41 18.91
C PRO A 65 8.75 12.83 18.78
N VAL A 66 9.47 13.23 17.73
CA VAL A 66 10.84 12.79 17.48
C VAL A 66 11.77 13.95 17.16
N PHE A 67 13.01 13.83 17.60
CA PHE A 67 14.14 14.69 17.24
C PHE A 67 15.06 13.97 16.25
N LEU A 68 15.57 14.69 15.27
CA LEU A 68 16.50 14.20 14.26
C LEU A 68 17.83 14.92 14.47
N PHE A 69 18.61 14.43 15.44
CA PHE A 69 19.83 15.10 15.86
C PHE A 69 20.88 15.18 14.74
N HIS A 70 20.91 14.20 13.83
CA HIS A 70 21.92 14.11 12.76
C HIS A 70 21.83 15.20 11.69
N ALA A 71 20.63 15.72 11.41
CA ALA A 71 20.40 16.62 10.28
C ALA A 71 19.18 17.53 10.46
N THR A 72 19.19 18.66 9.75
CA THR A 72 17.99 19.46 9.46
C THR A 72 17.47 19.15 8.04
N PHE A 73 16.21 19.48 7.78
CA PHE A 73 15.52 19.14 6.53
C PHE A 73 14.75 20.37 5.99
N PRO A 74 15.42 21.28 5.27
CA PRO A 74 14.84 22.58 4.87
C PRO A 74 13.56 22.50 4.03
N LYS A 75 13.37 21.39 3.28
CA LYS A 75 12.17 21.13 2.47
C LYS A 75 11.04 20.43 3.24
N GLY A 76 11.22 20.21 4.54
CA GLY A 76 10.24 19.63 5.45
C GLY A 76 9.99 18.13 5.30
N ARG A 77 10.80 17.42 4.51
CA ARG A 77 10.69 15.96 4.26
C ARG A 77 11.93 15.24 4.75
N ARG A 78 11.75 14.05 5.36
CA ARG A 78 12.84 13.18 5.84
C ARG A 78 13.41 12.36 4.69
N ALA A 79 14.20 13.00 3.83
CA ALA A 79 14.92 12.36 2.73
C ALA A 79 16.42 12.62 2.88
N ASN A 80 17.24 11.56 2.86
CA ASN A 80 18.70 11.67 3.06
C ASN A 80 19.40 12.56 2.03
N ALA A 81 18.92 12.58 0.78
CA ALA A 81 19.47 13.43 -0.28
C ALA A 81 19.27 14.94 0.00
N GLU A 82 18.37 15.29 0.91
CA GLU A 82 18.02 16.67 1.25
C GLU A 82 18.38 17.02 2.70
N ALA A 83 19.06 16.10 3.39
CA ALA A 83 19.50 16.26 4.77
C ALA A 83 20.72 17.20 4.83
N VAL A 84 20.66 18.19 5.71
CA VAL A 84 21.80 19.06 6.01
C VAL A 84 22.39 18.60 7.35
N PRO A 85 23.61 18.00 7.36
CA PRO A 85 24.22 17.47 8.58
C PRO A 85 24.42 18.56 9.65
N THR A 86 24.10 18.22 10.90
CA THR A 86 24.33 19.11 12.06
C THR A 86 25.70 18.94 12.69
N GLY A 87 26.41 17.87 12.34
CA GLY A 87 27.62 17.44 13.04
C GLY A 87 27.35 16.65 14.34
N LEU A 88 26.09 16.35 14.67
CA LEU A 88 25.72 15.54 15.83
C LEU A 88 25.47 14.08 15.45
N SER A 89 25.71 13.17 16.40
CA SER A 89 25.40 11.75 16.28
C SER A 89 24.75 11.23 17.55
N ILE A 90 23.93 10.17 17.43
CA ILE A 90 23.23 9.52 18.54
C ILE A 90 23.83 8.15 18.79
N PHE A 91 24.14 7.81 20.03
CA PHE A 91 24.61 6.50 20.45
C PHE A 91 23.60 5.90 21.43
N ASP A 92 23.08 4.71 21.10
CA ASP A 92 22.07 4.00 21.88
C ASP A 92 22.71 2.86 22.69
N ILE A 93 22.57 2.92 24.00
CA ILE A 93 22.94 1.82 24.91
C ILE A 93 21.63 1.17 25.36
N ASP A 94 21.19 0.15 24.62
CA ASP A 94 19.95 -0.57 24.86
C ASP A 94 20.11 -1.73 25.85
N HIS A 95 18.99 -2.15 26.45
CA HIS A 95 18.87 -3.31 27.35
C HIS A 95 19.73 -3.24 28.62
N ILE A 96 19.93 -2.04 29.17
CA ILE A 96 20.62 -1.86 30.45
C ILE A 96 19.62 -1.74 31.62
N PRO A 97 19.90 -2.41 32.77
CA PRO A 97 18.97 -2.44 33.90
C PRO A 97 18.90 -1.11 34.66
N ALA A 98 19.97 -0.31 34.64
CA ALA A 98 20.09 0.91 35.45
C ALA A 98 20.72 2.08 34.65
N PRO A 99 20.00 2.66 33.66
CA PRO A 99 20.56 3.67 32.76
C PRO A 99 21.08 4.95 33.45
N ARG A 100 20.50 5.32 34.59
CA ARG A 100 20.96 6.45 35.40
C ARG A 100 22.31 6.19 36.06
N GLU A 101 22.59 4.94 36.43
CA GLU A 101 23.86 4.55 37.06
C GLU A 101 24.97 4.48 36.00
N THR A 102 24.67 3.86 34.86
CA THR A 102 25.55 3.88 33.68
C THR A 102 25.91 5.31 33.27
N TRP A 103 24.97 6.25 33.33
CA TRP A 103 25.29 7.65 33.09
C TRP A 103 26.25 8.24 34.12
N ARG A 104 26.13 7.92 35.43
CA ARG A 104 27.06 8.43 36.45
C ARG A 104 28.51 8.02 36.19
N GLU A 105 28.72 6.85 35.59
CA GLU A 105 30.05 6.37 35.20
C GLU A 105 30.62 7.11 33.98
N ILE A 106 29.74 7.49 33.03
CA ILE A 106 30.13 8.19 31.79
C ILE A 106 30.25 9.71 32.01
N ALA A 107 29.45 10.29 32.91
CA ALA A 107 29.33 11.73 33.13
C ALA A 107 30.67 12.47 33.34
N PRO A 108 31.67 11.94 34.09
CA PRO A 108 32.97 12.58 34.24
C PRO A 108 33.74 12.76 32.92
N ARG A 109 33.41 11.95 31.91
CA ARG A 109 34.04 11.95 30.58
C ARG A 109 33.18 12.65 29.52
N ALA A 110 32.00 13.17 29.88
CA ALA A 110 31.03 13.71 28.93
C ALA A 110 31.62 14.78 28.01
N GLU A 111 32.38 15.74 28.56
CA GLU A 111 33.04 16.78 27.78
C GLU A 111 34.14 16.22 26.86
N THR A 112 34.98 15.31 27.37
CA THR A 112 36.05 14.68 26.58
C THR A 112 35.53 13.83 25.44
N LEU A 113 34.33 13.25 25.60
CA LEU A 113 33.65 12.45 24.59
C LEU A 113 32.78 13.29 23.65
N GLY A 114 32.70 14.60 23.86
CA GLY A 114 31.87 15.50 23.07
C GLY A 114 30.37 15.26 23.23
N ILE A 115 29.93 14.64 24.34
CA ILE A 115 28.51 14.41 24.63
C ILE A 115 27.85 15.76 24.93
N VAL A 116 26.73 16.04 24.26
CA VAL A 116 25.96 17.29 24.38
C VAL A 116 24.55 17.08 24.92
N LEU A 117 24.04 15.84 24.90
CA LEU A 117 22.79 15.46 25.55
C LEU A 117 22.89 14.00 26.00
N ALA A 118 22.43 13.69 27.20
CA ALA A 118 22.22 12.32 27.65
C ALA A 118 20.84 12.19 28.28
N HIS A 119 20.09 11.16 27.88
CA HIS A 119 18.77 10.93 28.45
C HIS A 119 18.40 9.44 28.50
N VAL A 120 17.56 9.09 29.47
CA VAL A 120 16.98 7.76 29.57
C VAL A 120 15.96 7.56 28.44
N SER A 121 15.92 6.37 27.86
CA SER A 121 14.95 6.03 26.80
C SER A 121 13.51 5.99 27.35
N PRO A 122 12.47 6.14 26.50
CA PRO A 122 11.07 6.09 26.95
C PRO A 122 10.68 4.81 27.70
N SER A 123 11.39 3.69 27.48
CA SER A 123 11.12 2.40 28.13
C SER A 123 11.90 2.17 29.42
N LEU A 124 12.71 3.13 29.88
CA LEU A 124 13.58 3.01 31.07
C LEU A 124 14.65 1.91 31.01
N GLU A 125 14.82 1.26 29.85
CA GLU A 125 15.74 0.14 29.62
C GLU A 125 16.91 0.52 28.72
N GLY A 126 17.17 1.82 28.56
CA GLY A 126 18.26 2.28 27.69
C GLY A 126 18.71 3.70 28.00
N LEU A 127 19.95 3.99 27.65
CA LEU A 127 20.57 5.32 27.75
C LEU A 127 20.93 5.79 26.34
N ARG A 128 20.46 6.98 25.97
CA ARG A 128 20.79 7.62 24.70
C ARG A 128 21.76 8.77 24.95
N LEU A 129 22.84 8.78 24.18
CA LEU A 129 23.84 9.84 24.16
C LEU A 129 23.77 10.56 22.82
N VAL A 130 23.78 11.89 22.82
CA VAL A 130 23.99 12.71 21.62
C VAL A 130 25.35 13.37 21.78
N PHE A 131 26.20 13.26 20.77
CA PHE A 131 27.56 13.77 20.81
C PHE A 131 27.94 14.47 19.51
N VAL A 132 28.92 15.36 19.59
CA VAL A 132 29.52 16.02 18.43
C VAL A 132 30.45 15.04 17.74
N LEU A 133 30.26 14.85 16.43
CA LEU A 133 31.13 14.02 15.62
C LEU A 133 32.56 14.61 15.63
N PRO A 134 33.59 13.79 15.88
CA PRO A 134 34.97 14.21 15.68
C PRO A 134 35.22 14.67 14.24
N GLN A 135 36.11 15.65 14.07
CA GLN A 135 36.37 16.28 12.77
C GLN A 135 36.81 15.23 11.73
N GLY A 136 36.19 15.27 10.55
CA GLY A 136 36.51 14.37 9.43
C GLY A 136 35.86 12.98 9.50
N MET A 137 35.10 12.65 10.55
CA MET A 137 34.41 11.36 10.65
C MET A 137 32.98 11.40 10.10
N ALA A 138 32.61 10.36 9.34
CA ALA A 138 31.22 10.12 8.97
C ALA A 138 30.43 9.48 10.13
N LEU A 139 29.08 9.45 10.05
CA LEU A 139 28.21 8.93 11.12
C LEU A 139 28.59 7.52 11.61
N ALA A 140 28.88 6.61 10.68
CA ALA A 140 29.26 5.23 11.01
C ALA A 140 30.64 5.13 11.67
N GLU A 141 31.58 6.01 11.33
CA GLU A 141 32.90 6.07 11.95
C GLU A 141 32.79 6.67 13.36
N GLY A 142 31.96 7.70 13.52
CA GLY A 142 31.65 8.29 14.81
C GLY A 142 31.01 7.30 15.79
N GLN A 143 30.12 6.42 15.32
CA GLN A 143 29.55 5.33 16.15
C GLN A 143 30.64 4.37 16.65
N LYS A 144 31.51 3.91 15.74
CA LYS A 144 32.62 3.00 16.07
C LYS A 144 33.57 3.64 17.07
N TRP A 145 33.88 4.93 16.85
CA TRP A 145 34.71 5.70 17.75
C TRP A 145 34.09 5.79 19.15
N MET A 146 32.82 6.19 19.27
CA MET A 146 32.15 6.30 20.56
C MET A 146 32.07 4.94 21.29
N ALA A 147 31.73 3.86 20.57
CA ALA A 147 31.70 2.51 21.14
C ALA A 147 33.06 2.09 21.72
N SER A 148 34.14 2.36 20.97
CA SER A 148 35.51 2.09 21.42
C SER A 148 35.86 2.91 22.66
N GLN A 149 35.46 4.18 22.74
CA GLN A 149 35.73 5.03 23.90
C GLN A 149 34.99 4.55 25.16
N LEU A 150 33.80 3.96 24.98
CA LEU A 150 32.98 3.41 26.05
C LEU A 150 33.34 1.94 26.39
N GLY A 151 34.31 1.35 25.68
CA GLY A 151 34.73 -0.05 25.91
C GLY A 151 33.68 -1.08 25.47
N MET A 152 32.79 -0.72 24.53
CA MET A 152 31.71 -1.57 24.05
C MET A 152 32.08 -2.20 22.69
N SER A 153 31.86 -3.52 22.57
CA SER A 153 32.09 -4.27 21.33
C SER A 153 30.87 -4.30 20.38
N VAL A 154 29.70 -3.86 20.86
CA VAL A 154 28.44 -3.82 20.13
C VAL A 154 28.05 -2.36 19.89
N TYR A 155 27.84 -2.00 18.62
CA TYR A 155 27.32 -0.70 18.19
C TYR A 155 26.37 -0.90 17.02
N ASP A 156 25.48 0.07 16.81
CA ASP A 156 24.46 -0.04 15.78
C ASP A 156 25.03 0.27 14.38
N GLU A 157 25.19 -0.77 13.54
CA GLU A 157 25.69 -0.63 12.17
C GLU A 157 24.75 0.13 11.23
N SER A 158 23.49 0.38 11.65
CA SER A 158 22.45 1.05 10.86
C SER A 158 22.46 2.59 10.95
N VAL A 159 23.38 3.21 11.71
CA VAL A 159 23.50 4.67 11.88
C VAL A 159 24.16 5.36 10.66
N LYS A 160 23.95 4.84 9.45
CA LYS A 160 24.36 5.51 8.20
C LYS A 160 23.32 6.52 7.71
N ASP A 161 22.17 6.58 8.38
CA ASP A 161 20.98 7.30 7.95
C ASP A 161 20.81 8.65 8.70
N TYR A 162 20.87 9.77 7.97
CA TYR A 162 20.63 11.11 8.51
C TYR A 162 19.17 11.31 8.98
N ALA A 163 18.22 10.48 8.52
CA ALA A 163 16.82 10.52 8.93
C ALA A 163 16.51 9.73 10.21
N ARG A 164 17.53 9.14 10.87
CA ARG A 164 17.33 8.40 12.12
C ARG A 164 16.73 9.30 13.21
N CYS A 165 15.67 8.80 13.82
CA CYS A 165 14.84 9.54 14.77
C CYS A 165 15.12 9.13 16.22
N SER A 166 15.14 10.10 17.12
CA SER A 166 15.13 9.91 18.57
C SER A 166 13.77 10.30 19.13
N PHE A 167 13.07 9.37 19.81
CA PHE A 167 11.83 9.70 20.51
C PHE A 167 12.07 10.73 21.61
N ALA A 168 11.22 11.76 21.65
CA ALA A 168 11.24 12.75 22.70
C ALA A 168 10.89 12.11 24.05
N VAL A 169 11.55 12.59 25.10
CA VAL A 169 11.38 12.14 26.48
C VAL A 169 11.03 13.34 27.37
N PRO A 170 10.38 13.12 28.52
CA PRO A 170 10.06 14.22 29.41
C PRO A 170 11.33 14.74 30.08
N GLU A 171 11.32 16.01 30.48
CA GLU A 171 12.47 16.69 31.10
C GLU A 171 13.14 15.89 32.24
N PRO A 172 12.42 15.19 33.14
CA PRO A 172 13.05 14.38 34.20
C PRO A 172 13.88 13.18 33.71
N TYR A 173 13.77 12.80 32.43
CA TYR A 173 14.55 11.71 31.83
C TYR A 173 15.87 12.23 31.24
N ILE A 174 16.01 13.54 31.06
CA ILE A 174 17.26 14.17 30.62
C ILE A 174 18.21 14.20 31.81
N LEU A 175 19.41 13.63 31.61
CA LEU A 175 20.45 13.49 32.64
C LEU A 175 21.57 14.51 32.46
N TYR A 176 21.75 15.03 31.24
CA TYR A 176 22.76 16.02 30.90
C TYR A 176 22.36 16.74 29.61
N GLU A 177 22.58 18.05 29.58
CA GLU A 177 22.39 18.91 28.41
C GLU A 177 23.52 19.96 28.41
N SER A 178 24.21 20.10 27.29
CA SER A 178 25.24 21.12 27.08
C SER A 178 24.71 22.23 26.18
N GLU A 179 25.14 23.47 26.39
CA GLU A 179 24.81 24.60 25.51
C GLU A 179 25.26 24.36 24.05
N LYS A 180 26.25 23.49 23.84
CA LYS A 180 26.73 23.07 22.50
C LYS A 180 25.70 22.27 21.71
N LEU A 181 24.61 21.79 22.33
CA LEU A 181 23.54 21.04 21.65
C LEU A 181 22.91 21.82 20.47
N PHE A 182 22.87 23.16 20.56
CA PHE A 182 22.29 24.02 19.53
C PHE A 182 23.33 24.84 18.76
N ALA A 183 24.62 24.71 19.08
CA ALA A 183 25.70 25.45 18.44
C ALA A 183 25.78 25.15 16.92
N VAL A 184 26.17 26.16 16.14
CA VAL A 184 26.43 26.02 14.70
C VAL A 184 27.89 25.59 14.54
N PRO A 185 28.22 24.59 13.70
CA PRO A 185 29.62 24.21 13.46
C PRO A 185 30.38 25.39 12.85
N GLU A 186 31.50 25.80 13.46
CA GLU A 186 32.39 26.81 12.85
C GLU A 186 33.06 26.20 11.59
N PRO A 187 33.03 26.89 10.44
CA PRO A 187 33.77 26.45 9.26
C PRO A 187 35.29 26.63 9.48
N PRO A 188 36.13 25.75 8.89
CA PRO A 188 37.56 25.79 9.11
C PRO A 188 38.20 27.07 8.55
N THR A 189 39.09 27.67 9.35
CA THR A 189 39.98 28.76 8.94
C THR A 189 40.96 28.23 7.88
N ILE A 190 40.78 28.63 6.63
CA ILE A 190 41.77 28.39 5.57
C ILE A 190 42.71 29.60 5.56
N SER A 191 43.98 29.36 5.88
CA SER A 191 45.08 30.29 5.66
C SER A 191 45.34 30.49 4.15
N GLU A 192 45.12 31.73 3.68
CA GLU A 192 45.82 32.53 2.64
C GLU A 192 46.81 31.79 1.69
N THR A 193 46.89 31.96 0.35
CA THR A 193 46.59 33.02 -0.65
C THR A 193 46.78 32.40 -2.10
N PRO A 194 46.89 33.13 -3.24
CA PRO A 194 45.77 33.55 -4.12
C PRO A 194 45.96 33.25 -5.64
N ALA A 195 44.89 33.11 -6.44
CA ALA A 195 44.96 33.39 -7.89
C ALA A 195 43.59 33.63 -8.57
N CYS A 196 43.42 34.89 -9.00
CA CYS A 196 42.75 35.39 -10.20
C CYS A 196 41.21 35.44 -10.36
N LEU A 197 40.79 36.70 -10.55
CA LEU A 197 39.81 37.23 -11.52
C LEU A 197 38.35 37.43 -11.08
N SER A 198 38.15 38.57 -10.42
CA SER A 198 37.30 39.70 -10.85
C SER A 198 36.17 39.44 -11.86
N ALA A 199 34.94 39.85 -11.51
CA ALA A 199 34.24 40.95 -12.20
C ALA A 199 32.90 41.31 -11.54
N LEU A 200 32.79 42.60 -11.19
CA LEU A 200 31.60 43.46 -11.16
C LEU A 200 30.62 43.37 -9.97
N LYS A 201 30.82 44.34 -9.07
CA LYS A 201 29.91 44.87 -8.04
C LYS A 201 29.01 45.97 -8.60
N GLU A 202 27.78 46.02 -8.06
CA GLU A 202 27.02 47.19 -7.56
C GLU A 202 26.66 48.29 -8.59
N SER A 203 25.56 49.04 -8.56
CA SER A 203 24.58 49.52 -7.56
C SER A 203 23.37 50.03 -8.38
N GLY A 204 22.18 50.42 -7.91
CA GLY A 204 21.61 50.70 -6.61
C GLY A 204 20.39 51.62 -6.77
N ASN A 205 19.52 51.61 -5.74
CA ASN A 205 18.69 52.69 -5.21
C ASN A 205 17.41 53.25 -5.90
N GLN A 206 16.34 53.22 -5.08
CA GLN A 206 15.47 54.33 -4.63
C GLN A 206 13.93 54.23 -4.83
N GLU A 207 13.26 54.54 -3.72
CA GLU A 207 11.84 54.54 -3.38
C GLU A 207 11.08 55.78 -3.91
N ALA A 208 9.75 55.67 -4.05
CA ALA A 208 8.82 56.76 -3.71
C ALA A 208 7.37 56.26 -3.48
N SER A 209 6.71 56.93 -2.54
CA SER A 209 5.48 56.66 -1.80
C SER A 209 4.14 56.98 -2.49
N ARG A 210 3.02 56.46 -1.96
CA ARG A 210 1.63 56.88 -2.30
C ARG A 210 0.65 56.70 -1.13
N GLN A 211 -0.18 57.72 -0.88
CA GLN A 211 -1.49 57.72 -0.19
C GLN A 211 -2.22 59.09 -0.48
N PRO A 212 -3.54 59.30 -0.26
CA PRO A 212 -4.70 58.75 -1.03
C PRO A 212 -5.91 59.73 -1.32
N LEU A 213 -6.85 59.30 -2.21
CA LEU A 213 -8.33 59.63 -2.36
C LEU A 213 -8.78 61.07 -2.78
N PRO A 214 -10.04 61.34 -3.26
CA PRO A 214 -11.28 60.52 -3.39
C PRO A 214 -12.08 60.60 -4.75
N ALA A 215 -13.18 59.85 -4.86
CA ALA A 215 -14.24 59.85 -5.92
C ALA A 215 -15.19 61.10 -5.82
N PRO A 216 -16.18 61.40 -6.70
CA PRO A 216 -17.23 60.50 -7.27
C PRO A 216 -17.76 60.83 -8.70
N ALA A 217 -18.62 59.97 -9.27
CA ALA A 217 -19.91 60.32 -9.89
C ALA A 217 -20.60 59.09 -10.52
N ALA A 218 -21.91 59.00 -10.30
CA ALA A 218 -22.79 57.92 -10.70
C ALA A 218 -23.27 58.01 -12.16
N GLY A 219 -23.52 56.86 -12.78
CA GLY A 219 -24.29 56.71 -14.01
C GLY A 219 -24.93 55.33 -14.02
N GLN A 220 -26.26 55.29 -13.87
CA GLN A 220 -27.09 54.10 -13.96
C GLN A 220 -27.16 53.58 -15.39
N GLU A 221 -27.05 52.27 -15.61
CA GLU A 221 -27.70 51.63 -16.75
C GLU A 221 -28.14 50.20 -16.42
N LYS A 222 -29.27 49.83 -17.03
CA LYS A 222 -30.25 48.83 -16.60
C LYS A 222 -29.86 47.39 -16.95
N ALA A 223 -30.54 46.49 -16.23
CA ALA A 223 -30.64 45.05 -16.39
C ALA A 223 -30.62 44.54 -17.85
N GLN A 224 -29.71 43.60 -18.10
CA GLN A 224 -29.80 42.62 -19.19
C GLN A 224 -29.61 41.23 -18.55
N GLY A 225 -30.50 40.30 -18.89
CA GLY A 225 -30.65 39.00 -18.23
C GLY A 225 -29.35 38.21 -18.14
N GLU A 226 -29.13 37.60 -16.96
CA GLU A 226 -28.00 36.73 -16.68
C GLU A 226 -28.01 35.52 -17.63
N VAL A 227 -27.15 35.59 -18.65
CA VAL A 227 -26.67 34.38 -19.32
C VAL A 227 -25.87 33.62 -18.28
N ALA A 228 -26.42 32.50 -17.79
CA ALA A 228 -25.77 31.66 -16.78
C ALA A 228 -24.31 31.42 -17.20
N ALA A 229 -23.37 31.82 -16.35
CA ALA A 229 -21.95 31.63 -16.64
C ALA A 229 -21.70 30.12 -16.74
N THR A 230 -21.06 29.68 -17.83
CA THR A 230 -20.74 28.26 -18.05
C THR A 230 -19.23 28.05 -18.21
N PHE A 231 -18.76 26.88 -17.80
CA PHE A 231 -17.43 26.36 -18.11
C PHE A 231 -17.61 25.06 -18.90
N ARG A 232 -17.12 25.04 -20.15
CA ARG A 232 -17.28 23.89 -21.08
C ARG A 232 -18.73 23.43 -21.26
N GLY A 233 -19.68 24.36 -21.25
CA GLY A 233 -21.11 24.08 -21.37
C GLY A 233 -21.81 23.68 -20.06
N ILE A 234 -21.08 23.57 -18.94
CA ILE A 234 -21.65 23.27 -17.62
C ILE A 234 -21.84 24.58 -16.84
N PRO A 235 -23.02 24.86 -16.27
CA PRO A 235 -23.23 26.04 -15.41
C PRO A 235 -22.33 26.04 -14.18
N TYR A 236 -21.75 27.19 -13.84
CA TYR A 236 -20.90 27.31 -12.65
C TYR A 236 -21.63 26.93 -11.36
N ASP A 237 -22.92 27.23 -11.24
CA ASP A 237 -23.74 26.86 -10.09
C ASP A 237 -23.77 25.34 -9.89
N THR A 238 -23.87 24.58 -10.98
CA THR A 238 -23.84 23.10 -10.93
C THR A 238 -22.47 22.59 -10.45
N ILE A 239 -21.38 23.20 -10.91
CA ILE A 239 -20.01 22.86 -10.48
C ILE A 239 -19.85 23.16 -8.98
N ILE A 240 -20.37 24.30 -8.53
CA ILE A 240 -20.26 24.77 -7.13
C ILE A 240 -21.08 23.88 -6.20
N SER A 241 -22.31 23.53 -6.57
CA SER A 241 -23.15 22.62 -5.78
C SER A 241 -22.50 21.25 -5.59
N ARG A 242 -21.99 20.64 -6.67
CA ARG A 242 -21.25 19.37 -6.59
C ARG A 242 -19.95 19.48 -5.78
N TRP A 243 -19.32 20.66 -5.82
CA TRP A 243 -18.14 20.91 -5.00
C TRP A 243 -18.48 20.94 -3.51
N TRP A 244 -19.59 21.59 -3.13
CA TRP A 244 -20.07 21.58 -1.74
C TRP A 244 -20.43 20.17 -1.27
N GLU A 245 -21.14 19.38 -2.07
CA GLU A 245 -21.45 17.97 -1.75
C GLU A 245 -20.18 17.17 -1.41
N LYS A 246 -19.14 17.27 -2.25
CA LYS A 246 -17.85 16.57 -2.04
C LYS A 246 -17.07 17.09 -0.83
N MET A 247 -17.30 18.34 -0.42
CA MET A 247 -16.61 19.00 0.71
C MET A 247 -17.41 18.91 2.03
N GLY A 248 -18.48 18.10 2.08
CA GLY A 248 -19.27 17.86 3.28
C GLY A 248 -20.42 18.86 3.50
N GLY A 249 -20.88 19.52 2.43
CA GLY A 249 -21.99 20.46 2.43
C GLY A 249 -21.58 21.93 2.50
N GLU A 250 -22.58 22.81 2.48
CA GLU A 250 -22.41 24.26 2.57
C GLU A 250 -21.78 24.71 3.91
N PRO A 251 -21.06 25.84 3.93
CA PRO A 251 -20.39 26.32 5.13
C PRO A 251 -21.37 26.78 6.22
N GLN A 252 -21.15 26.33 7.46
CA GLN A 252 -21.86 26.84 8.63
C GLN A 252 -21.23 28.15 9.15
N GLU A 253 -21.96 28.85 10.03
CA GLU A 253 -21.51 30.11 10.66
C GLU A 253 -20.19 29.89 11.44
N GLY A 254 -19.13 30.63 11.07
CA GLY A 254 -17.77 30.46 11.60
C GLY A 254 -16.76 29.86 10.61
N GLU A 255 -17.20 29.02 9.66
CA GLU A 255 -16.33 28.42 8.63
C GLU A 255 -16.41 29.11 7.25
N ARG A 256 -17.35 30.05 7.09
CA ARG A 256 -17.71 30.67 5.81
C ARG A 256 -16.50 31.22 5.04
N ASN A 257 -15.67 32.03 5.69
CA ASN A 257 -14.52 32.68 5.04
C ASN A 257 -13.46 31.66 4.57
N VAL A 258 -13.17 30.64 5.38
CA VAL A 258 -12.18 29.62 5.04
C VAL A 258 -12.68 28.76 3.87
N LYS A 259 -13.94 28.33 3.91
CA LYS A 259 -14.54 27.49 2.87
C LYS A 259 -14.76 28.26 1.55
N LEU A 260 -15.15 29.53 1.60
CA LEU A 260 -15.26 30.37 0.40
C LEU A 260 -13.90 30.68 -0.22
N HIS A 261 -12.88 30.95 0.59
CA HIS A 261 -11.50 31.06 0.09
C HIS A 261 -11.05 29.76 -0.59
N GLN A 262 -11.35 28.61 0.02
CA GLN A 262 -11.02 27.30 -0.55
C GLN A 262 -11.74 27.04 -1.88
N LEU A 263 -13.02 27.39 -1.98
CA LEU A 263 -13.78 27.31 -3.23
C LEU A 263 -13.16 28.21 -4.30
N ALA A 264 -12.84 29.46 -3.97
CA ALA A 264 -12.20 30.42 -4.87
C ALA A 264 -10.83 29.92 -5.38
N VAL A 265 -10.00 29.33 -4.51
CA VAL A 265 -8.70 28.73 -4.89
C VAL A 265 -8.85 27.58 -5.88
N ASN A 266 -9.96 26.83 -5.81
CA ASN A 266 -10.25 25.77 -6.78
C ASN A 266 -10.79 26.34 -8.10
N LEU A 267 -11.77 27.25 -8.01
CA LEU A 267 -12.42 27.84 -9.19
C LEU A 267 -11.49 28.76 -9.99
N ARG A 268 -10.49 29.41 -9.36
CA ARG A 268 -9.56 30.31 -10.05
C ARG A 268 -8.87 29.64 -11.25
N ALA A 269 -8.65 28.33 -11.19
CA ALA A 269 -8.03 27.56 -12.28
C ALA A 269 -8.93 27.42 -13.52
N ILE A 270 -10.25 27.54 -13.37
CA ILE A 270 -11.25 27.51 -14.46
C ILE A 270 -11.84 28.88 -14.78
N CYS A 271 -11.57 29.88 -13.93
CA CYS A 271 -11.94 31.29 -14.11
C CYS A 271 -10.75 32.19 -14.53
N ASP A 272 -9.70 31.62 -15.13
CA ASP A 272 -8.49 32.32 -15.61
C ASP A 272 -7.80 33.20 -14.55
N ASN A 273 -7.88 32.80 -13.29
CA ASN A 273 -7.38 33.56 -12.13
C ASN A 273 -7.92 35.01 -12.06
N ASN A 274 -9.12 35.26 -12.61
CA ASN A 274 -9.70 36.59 -12.72
C ASN A 274 -10.72 36.85 -11.59
N VAL A 275 -10.42 37.82 -10.72
CA VAL A 275 -11.28 38.21 -9.59
C VAL A 275 -12.68 38.65 -10.04
N GLY A 276 -12.79 39.37 -11.16
CA GLY A 276 -14.08 39.82 -11.69
C GLY A 276 -14.96 38.67 -12.18
N LYS A 277 -14.38 37.63 -12.79
CA LYS A 277 -15.12 36.40 -13.15
C LYS A 277 -15.53 35.62 -11.90
N LEU A 278 -14.63 35.49 -10.92
CA LEU A 278 -14.93 34.84 -9.65
C LEU A 278 -16.05 35.56 -8.87
N MET A 279 -16.07 36.89 -8.85
CA MET A 279 -17.13 37.68 -8.22
C MET A 279 -18.53 37.42 -8.80
N ARG A 280 -18.61 36.99 -10.07
CA ARG A 280 -19.89 36.68 -10.74
C ARG A 280 -20.37 35.25 -10.49
N VAL A 281 -19.47 34.31 -10.23
CA VAL A 281 -19.81 32.89 -10.07
C VAL A 281 -19.83 32.44 -8.61
N MET A 282 -19.13 33.13 -7.71
CA MET A 282 -19.02 32.75 -6.31
C MET A 282 -20.31 33.05 -5.52
N PRO A 283 -20.80 32.12 -4.68
CA PRO A 283 -21.97 32.36 -3.85
C PRO A 283 -21.63 33.36 -2.74
N ARG A 284 -22.51 34.34 -2.51
CA ARG A 284 -22.28 35.42 -1.53
C ARG A 284 -22.40 34.97 -0.07
N MET A 285 -23.25 33.98 0.24
CA MET A 285 -23.41 33.37 1.57
C MET A 285 -23.44 34.38 2.75
N GLY A 286 -24.08 35.53 2.55
CA GLY A 286 -24.24 36.59 3.56
C GLY A 286 -23.03 37.51 3.77
N LEU A 287 -21.95 37.39 2.98
CA LEU A 287 -20.78 38.28 3.06
C LEU A 287 -20.98 39.60 2.29
N PRO A 288 -20.55 40.74 2.85
CA PRO A 288 -20.50 42.02 2.11
C PRO A 288 -19.62 41.92 0.87
N GLU A 289 -19.98 42.68 -0.18
CA GLU A 289 -19.27 42.64 -1.47
C GLU A 289 -17.77 42.96 -1.35
N GLN A 290 -17.41 43.86 -0.44
CA GLN A 290 -16.03 44.24 -0.16
C GLN A 290 -15.21 43.10 0.49
N GLU A 291 -15.84 42.33 1.39
CA GLU A 291 -15.18 41.19 2.05
C GLU A 291 -15.02 40.02 1.08
N MET A 292 -16.03 39.74 0.26
CA MET A 292 -15.93 38.75 -0.81
C MET A 292 -14.78 39.11 -1.77
N LYS A 293 -14.69 40.38 -2.17
CA LYS A 293 -13.61 40.85 -3.04
C LYS A 293 -12.23 40.61 -2.40
N SER A 294 -12.07 40.88 -1.11
CA SER A 294 -10.82 40.60 -0.37
C SER A 294 -10.46 39.11 -0.35
N VAL A 295 -11.45 38.23 -0.14
CA VAL A 295 -11.26 36.77 -0.18
C VAL A 295 -10.80 36.31 -1.56
N LEU A 296 -11.39 36.83 -2.63
CA LEU A 296 -11.02 36.48 -4.00
C LEU A 296 -9.66 37.05 -4.41
N GLU A 297 -9.34 38.28 -4.01
CA GLU A 297 -8.01 38.86 -4.21
C GLU A 297 -6.94 38.03 -3.50
N SER A 298 -7.21 37.60 -2.25
CA SER A 298 -6.34 36.66 -1.53
C SER A 298 -6.18 35.33 -2.28
N ALA A 299 -7.29 34.75 -2.76
CA ALA A 299 -7.28 33.51 -3.51
C ALA A 299 -6.55 33.64 -4.86
N CYS A 300 -6.50 34.81 -5.49
CA CYS A 300 -5.82 35.01 -6.78
C CYS A 300 -4.36 35.48 -6.67
N LYS A 301 -3.83 35.72 -5.45
CA LYS A 301 -2.42 36.13 -5.24
C LYS A 301 -1.41 35.15 -5.83
N GLU A 302 -1.71 33.86 -5.77
CA GLU A 302 -0.86 32.81 -6.33
C GLU A 302 -1.38 32.32 -7.68
N GLN A 303 -0.47 32.02 -8.61
CA GLN A 303 -0.81 31.43 -9.90
C GLN A 303 -1.34 29.99 -9.74
N PRO A 304 -2.41 29.61 -10.47
CA PRO A 304 -2.96 28.26 -10.38
C PRO A 304 -1.99 27.21 -10.96
N LYS A 305 -1.72 26.15 -10.20
CA LYS A 305 -0.94 24.98 -10.64
C LYS A 305 -1.79 23.97 -11.45
N GLY A 306 -2.70 24.49 -12.27
CA GLY A 306 -3.73 23.73 -13.00
C GLY A 306 -4.99 23.40 -12.18
N ILE A 307 -5.94 22.71 -12.81
CA ILE A 307 -7.22 22.31 -12.21
C ILE A 307 -6.98 21.22 -11.14
N SER A 308 -7.53 21.40 -9.94
CA SER A 308 -7.39 20.44 -8.84
C SER A 308 -8.01 19.08 -9.20
N ARG A 309 -7.51 17.99 -8.59
CA ARG A 309 -8.06 16.63 -8.82
C ARG A 309 -9.56 16.58 -8.54
N LEU A 310 -9.99 17.20 -7.44
CA LEU A 310 -11.40 17.29 -7.05
C LEU A 310 -12.24 17.97 -8.14
N LEU A 311 -11.80 19.13 -8.64
CA LEU A 311 -12.54 19.88 -9.64
C LEU A 311 -12.53 19.16 -11.01
N LYS A 312 -11.44 18.46 -11.36
CA LYS A 312 -11.38 17.58 -12.55
C LYS A 312 -12.41 16.46 -12.49
N THR A 313 -12.57 15.81 -11.33
CA THR A 313 -13.58 14.76 -11.14
C THR A 313 -15.00 15.31 -11.27
N ILE A 314 -15.30 16.44 -10.60
CA ILE A 314 -16.62 17.08 -10.68
C ILE A 314 -16.98 17.46 -12.12
N ILE A 315 -16.04 18.09 -12.84
CA ILE A 315 -16.28 18.48 -14.24
C ILE A 315 -16.49 17.25 -15.12
N ALA A 316 -15.71 16.16 -14.93
CA ALA A 316 -15.88 14.94 -15.71
C ALA A 316 -17.22 14.23 -15.43
N ASP A 317 -17.70 14.26 -14.18
CA ASP A 317 -19.01 13.71 -13.82
C ASP A 317 -20.14 14.51 -14.47
N LEU A 318 -20.07 15.84 -14.41
CA LEU A 318 -21.07 16.73 -15.02
C LEU A 318 -21.02 16.73 -16.56
N GLU A 319 -19.84 16.60 -17.17
CA GLU A 319 -19.67 16.47 -18.64
C GLU A 319 -20.31 15.17 -19.17
N ARG A 320 -20.39 14.13 -18.33
CA ARG A 320 -21.02 12.84 -18.64
C ARG A 320 -22.54 12.92 -18.48
N GLU A 321 -23.03 13.56 -17.42
CA GLU A 321 -24.46 13.82 -17.21
C GLU A 321 -25.07 14.72 -18.31
N ALA A 322 -24.34 15.74 -18.76
CA ALA A 322 -24.83 16.70 -19.77
C ALA A 322 -24.91 16.13 -21.20
N LYS A 323 -24.22 15.02 -21.49
CA LYS A 323 -24.19 14.43 -22.84
C LYS A 323 -25.42 13.60 -23.19
N GLY A 324 -26.36 13.45 -22.27
CA GLY A 324 -27.52 12.59 -22.50
C GLY A 324 -27.08 11.16 -22.84
N ASP A 325 -25.95 10.71 -22.28
CA ASP A 325 -25.84 9.30 -21.96
C ASP A 325 -26.96 9.09 -20.94
N GLU A 326 -28.13 8.67 -21.44
CA GLU A 326 -29.06 7.89 -20.64
C GLU A 326 -28.17 6.97 -19.81
N MET A 327 -28.44 6.93 -18.51
CA MET A 327 -27.91 5.90 -17.64
C MET A 327 -28.29 4.55 -18.27
N SER A 328 -27.49 4.06 -19.22
CA SER A 328 -27.08 2.68 -19.19
C SER A 328 -26.46 2.57 -17.81
N GLU A 329 -27.26 2.05 -16.89
CA GLU A 329 -26.80 1.56 -15.61
C GLU A 329 -25.41 0.97 -15.81
N PRO A 330 -24.48 1.17 -14.86
CA PRO A 330 -23.22 0.44 -14.92
C PRO A 330 -23.57 -1.02 -15.20
N LEU A 331 -22.79 -1.67 -16.06
CA LEU A 331 -22.86 -3.10 -16.41
C LEU A 331 -22.93 -4.08 -15.21
N GLN A 332 -23.12 -3.59 -13.99
CA GLN A 332 -23.39 -4.29 -12.76
C GLN A 332 -24.82 -4.87 -12.71
N GLU A 333 -25.89 -4.18 -13.14
CA GLU A 333 -27.25 -4.72 -13.01
C GLU A 333 -27.53 -5.96 -13.91
N THR A 334 -26.71 -6.19 -14.94
CA THR A 334 -26.82 -7.39 -15.80
C THR A 334 -26.00 -8.59 -15.30
N GLU A 335 -25.01 -8.39 -14.41
CA GLU A 335 -24.16 -9.46 -13.84
C GLU A 335 -24.79 -10.12 -12.59
N GLU A 336 -25.77 -9.45 -12.00
CA GLU A 336 -26.28 -9.68 -10.64
C GLU A 336 -27.18 -10.94 -10.53
N LYS A 337 -28.13 -11.14 -11.46
CA LYS A 337 -28.80 -12.46 -11.64
C LYS A 337 -27.89 -13.55 -12.24
N ALA A 338 -26.69 -13.20 -12.70
CA ALA A 338 -25.81 -14.10 -13.46
C ALA A 338 -24.84 -14.91 -12.57
N LEU A 339 -24.41 -14.39 -11.41
CA LEU A 339 -23.42 -15.11 -10.58
C LEU A 339 -24.02 -16.39 -9.99
N SER A 340 -25.10 -16.28 -9.21
CA SER A 340 -25.73 -17.42 -8.53
C SER A 340 -26.26 -18.51 -9.47
N SER A 341 -26.66 -18.11 -10.69
CA SER A 341 -27.14 -19.02 -11.75
C SER A 341 -26.01 -19.80 -12.43
N VAL A 342 -24.77 -19.30 -12.37
CA VAL A 342 -23.59 -19.96 -12.94
C VAL A 342 -22.88 -20.85 -11.91
N LEU A 343 -23.00 -20.59 -10.60
CA LEU A 343 -22.33 -21.36 -9.55
C LEU A 343 -22.86 -22.81 -9.41
N CYS A 344 -21.98 -23.74 -9.06
CA CYS A 344 -22.35 -25.11 -8.66
C CYS A 344 -22.67 -25.21 -7.17
N ARG A 345 -23.15 -26.39 -6.75
CA ARG A 345 -23.25 -26.76 -5.32
C ARG A 345 -21.89 -26.61 -4.63
N GLY A 346 -21.90 -26.22 -3.37
CA GLY A 346 -20.75 -25.78 -2.57
C GLY A 346 -20.49 -24.28 -2.72
N LEU A 347 -20.21 -23.83 -3.96
CA LEU A 347 -19.92 -22.42 -4.22
C LEU A 347 -21.17 -21.53 -4.07
N ARG A 348 -22.34 -22.00 -4.51
CA ARG A 348 -23.60 -21.27 -4.37
C ARG A 348 -24.00 -21.10 -2.91
N GLU A 349 -23.83 -22.14 -2.11
CA GLU A 349 -24.11 -22.12 -0.67
C GLU A 349 -23.16 -21.19 0.08
N SER A 350 -21.93 -21.03 -0.40
CA SER A 350 -20.93 -20.13 0.21
C SER A 350 -21.33 -18.65 0.16
N ILE A 351 -22.13 -18.25 -0.83
CA ILE A 351 -22.63 -16.87 -0.98
C ILE A 351 -24.08 -16.73 -0.53
N PHE A 352 -24.70 -17.79 0.00
CA PHE A 352 -26.09 -17.75 0.43
C PHE A 352 -26.27 -16.77 1.58
N GLY A 353 -27.23 -15.86 1.45
CA GLY A 353 -27.52 -14.86 2.48
C GLY A 353 -26.53 -13.69 2.55
N VAL A 354 -25.52 -13.69 1.67
CA VAL A 354 -24.61 -12.57 1.48
C VAL A 354 -25.22 -11.56 0.51
N PRO A 355 -25.21 -10.25 0.84
CA PRO A 355 -25.63 -9.19 -0.07
C PRO A 355 -24.88 -9.28 -1.40
N GLU A 356 -25.61 -9.05 -2.48
CA GLU A 356 -25.15 -9.20 -3.85
C GLU A 356 -23.83 -8.50 -4.18
N PRO A 357 -23.60 -7.23 -3.79
CA PRO A 357 -22.33 -6.54 -4.04
C PRO A 357 -21.11 -7.18 -3.37
N MET A 358 -21.31 -8.04 -2.37
CA MET A 358 -20.25 -8.71 -1.60
C MET A 358 -19.97 -10.14 -2.07
N GLN A 359 -20.84 -10.73 -2.92
CA GLN A 359 -20.78 -12.16 -3.24
C GLN A 359 -19.48 -12.56 -3.95
N MET A 360 -19.00 -11.73 -4.87
CA MET A 360 -17.74 -12.00 -5.58
C MET A 360 -16.53 -12.00 -4.62
N ALA A 361 -16.53 -11.10 -3.64
CA ALA A 361 -15.49 -11.06 -2.61
C ALA A 361 -15.48 -12.33 -1.76
N VAL A 362 -16.67 -12.79 -1.32
CA VAL A 362 -16.81 -14.06 -0.59
C VAL A 362 -16.37 -15.26 -1.43
N LEU A 363 -16.75 -15.30 -2.71
CA LEU A 363 -16.33 -16.35 -3.63
C LEU A 363 -14.80 -16.39 -3.80
N CYS A 364 -14.17 -15.24 -4.04
CA CYS A 364 -12.71 -15.12 -4.16
C CYS A 364 -11.99 -15.49 -2.85
N ALA A 365 -12.65 -15.33 -1.71
CA ALA A 365 -12.11 -15.71 -0.41
C ALA A 365 -12.10 -17.24 -0.20
N VAL A 366 -13.13 -17.94 -0.68
CA VAL A 366 -13.30 -19.39 -0.51
C VAL A 366 -12.51 -20.22 -1.54
N LEU A 367 -12.37 -19.74 -2.77
CA LEU A 367 -11.75 -20.52 -3.86
C LEU A 367 -10.32 -21.03 -3.57
N PRO A 368 -9.42 -20.25 -2.94
CA PRO A 368 -8.10 -20.75 -2.54
C PRO A 368 -8.16 -21.95 -1.59
N LEU A 369 -9.07 -21.93 -0.60
CA LEU A 369 -9.29 -23.03 0.34
C LEU A 369 -9.90 -24.26 -0.35
N ALA A 370 -10.88 -24.05 -1.23
CA ALA A 370 -11.45 -25.13 -2.03
C ALA A 370 -10.37 -25.83 -2.89
N ALA A 371 -9.47 -25.06 -3.50
CA ALA A 371 -8.33 -25.61 -4.23
C ALA A 371 -7.33 -26.34 -3.32
N SER A 372 -7.14 -25.91 -2.06
CA SER A 372 -6.30 -26.63 -1.09
C SER A 372 -6.83 -28.04 -0.81
N TYR A 373 -8.15 -28.24 -0.76
CA TYR A 373 -8.72 -29.58 -0.55
C TYR A 373 -8.50 -30.51 -1.75
N ALA A 374 -8.40 -29.98 -2.97
CA ALA A 374 -8.13 -30.74 -4.19
C ALA A 374 -6.62 -30.85 -4.50
N ASP A 375 -5.79 -31.08 -3.48
CA ASP A 375 -4.34 -31.08 -3.57
C ASP A 375 -3.72 -32.33 -4.24
N GLY A 376 -4.48 -33.42 -4.30
CA GLY A 376 -4.11 -34.65 -4.99
C GLY A 376 -4.36 -34.62 -6.51
N VAL A 377 -4.88 -33.51 -7.06
CA VAL A 377 -5.25 -33.38 -8.46
C VAL A 377 -4.14 -32.70 -9.28
N GLU A 378 -3.85 -33.30 -10.44
CA GLU A 378 -3.04 -32.68 -11.49
C GLU A 378 -3.87 -32.45 -12.75
N VAL A 379 -3.66 -31.32 -13.40
CA VAL A 379 -4.34 -30.94 -14.64
C VAL A 379 -3.34 -30.46 -15.68
N GLU A 380 -3.73 -30.53 -16.95
CA GLU A 380 -2.93 -29.99 -18.06
C GLU A 380 -3.51 -28.63 -18.48
N TYR A 381 -2.64 -27.65 -18.74
CA TYR A 381 -3.06 -26.35 -19.28
C TYR A 381 -3.13 -26.34 -20.81
N CYS A 382 -3.61 -25.24 -21.38
CA CYS A 382 -3.60 -25.05 -22.83
C CYS A 382 -2.18 -24.95 -23.44
N ASP A 383 -1.14 -24.68 -22.65
CA ASP A 383 0.26 -24.72 -23.09
C ASP A 383 0.92 -26.11 -22.96
N GLY A 384 0.15 -27.14 -22.54
CA GLY A 384 0.61 -28.51 -22.36
C GLY A 384 1.31 -28.79 -21.02
N LYS A 385 1.51 -27.79 -20.15
CA LYS A 385 2.13 -28.01 -18.85
C LYS A 385 1.16 -28.66 -17.87
N ARG A 386 1.70 -29.59 -17.06
CA ARG A 386 1.02 -30.13 -15.89
C ARG A 386 1.13 -29.14 -14.73
N MET A 387 0.03 -28.93 -14.02
CA MET A 387 -0.02 -28.05 -12.86
C MET A 387 -0.97 -28.57 -11.79
N ARG A 388 -0.75 -28.12 -10.55
CA ARG A 388 -1.73 -28.22 -9.46
C ARG A 388 -2.50 -26.90 -9.29
N LEU A 389 -3.40 -26.87 -8.31
CA LEU A 389 -4.35 -25.79 -8.09
C LEU A 389 -3.81 -24.74 -7.10
N GLY A 390 -2.76 -24.02 -7.51
CA GLY A 390 -2.24 -22.86 -6.79
C GLY A 390 -3.17 -21.64 -6.92
N LEU A 391 -3.82 -21.24 -5.84
CA LEU A 391 -4.71 -20.07 -5.81
C LEU A 391 -4.43 -19.22 -4.57
N MET A 392 -4.43 -17.91 -4.76
CA MET A 392 -4.21 -16.92 -3.70
C MET A 392 -5.15 -15.75 -3.90
N SER A 393 -5.68 -15.19 -2.82
CA SER A 393 -6.56 -14.02 -2.92
C SER A 393 -6.32 -12.96 -1.85
N VAL A 394 -6.55 -11.71 -2.25
CA VAL A 394 -6.62 -10.57 -1.35
C VAL A 394 -7.97 -9.88 -1.50
N ILE A 395 -8.71 -9.77 -0.40
CA ILE A 395 -9.98 -9.06 -0.35
C ILE A 395 -9.76 -7.71 0.32
N VAL A 396 -9.98 -6.62 -0.41
CA VAL A 396 -9.78 -5.26 0.10
C VAL A 396 -11.09 -4.55 0.32
N GLY A 397 -11.14 -3.67 1.31
CA GLY A 397 -12.26 -2.76 1.48
C GLY A 397 -12.01 -1.73 2.58
N PRO A 398 -12.85 -0.70 2.68
CA PRO A 398 -12.83 0.24 3.80
C PRO A 398 -13.00 -0.48 5.15
N GLN A 399 -12.71 0.22 6.24
CA GLN A 399 -13.08 -0.28 7.56
C GLN A 399 -14.61 -0.44 7.64
N ALA A 400 -15.08 -1.45 8.38
CA ALA A 400 -16.51 -1.75 8.52
C ALA A 400 -17.28 -2.05 7.20
N SER A 401 -16.59 -2.45 6.12
CA SER A 401 -17.21 -2.84 4.83
C SER A 401 -17.85 -4.24 4.81
N GLY A 402 -17.99 -4.91 5.96
CA GLY A 402 -18.55 -6.27 6.03
C GLY A 402 -17.59 -7.39 5.63
N LYS A 403 -16.27 -7.16 5.69
CA LYS A 403 -15.22 -8.17 5.43
C LYS A 403 -15.38 -9.47 6.25
N SER A 404 -16.06 -9.41 7.39
CA SER A 404 -16.38 -10.58 8.23
C SER A 404 -17.18 -11.65 7.48
N ALA A 405 -18.00 -11.29 6.50
CA ALA A 405 -18.73 -12.25 5.67
C ALA A 405 -17.79 -13.24 4.94
N CYS A 406 -16.60 -12.79 4.53
CA CYS A 406 -15.59 -13.66 3.94
C CYS A 406 -15.05 -14.66 4.96
N LYS A 407 -14.79 -14.20 6.20
CA LYS A 407 -14.34 -15.06 7.30
C LYS A 407 -15.39 -16.12 7.64
N GLU A 408 -16.65 -15.71 7.79
CA GLU A 408 -17.75 -16.62 8.11
C GLU A 408 -17.90 -17.73 7.06
N ALA A 409 -17.77 -17.41 5.77
CA ALA A 409 -17.79 -18.42 4.71
C ALA A 409 -16.56 -19.35 4.78
N ILE A 410 -15.36 -18.81 5.03
CA ILE A 410 -14.14 -19.60 5.18
C ILE A 410 -14.23 -20.54 6.38
N ASP A 411 -14.71 -20.08 7.52
CA ASP A 411 -14.83 -20.87 8.76
C ASP A 411 -15.69 -22.13 8.51
N VAL A 412 -16.73 -22.04 7.67
CA VAL A 412 -17.57 -23.19 7.29
C VAL A 412 -16.79 -24.21 6.46
N TRP A 413 -15.98 -23.76 5.50
CA TRP A 413 -15.15 -24.63 4.67
C TRP A 413 -13.97 -25.23 5.44
N LEU A 414 -13.43 -24.50 6.42
CA LEU A 414 -12.20 -24.85 7.13
C LEU A 414 -12.42 -25.92 8.21
N LYS A 415 -13.67 -26.08 8.69
CA LYS A 415 -14.04 -26.95 9.81
C LYS A 415 -13.38 -28.34 9.79
N GLN A 416 -13.42 -29.07 8.67
CA GLN A 416 -12.82 -30.41 8.61
C GLN A 416 -11.29 -30.37 8.78
N MET A 417 -10.62 -29.40 8.15
CA MET A 417 -9.17 -29.21 8.27
C MET A 417 -8.78 -28.80 9.70
N ASP A 418 -9.59 -27.95 10.35
CA ASP A 418 -9.34 -27.51 11.73
C ASP A 418 -9.49 -28.65 12.74
N GLU A 419 -10.49 -29.52 12.57
CA GLU A 419 -10.67 -30.70 13.42
C GLU A 419 -9.47 -31.65 13.33
N GLU A 420 -8.95 -31.89 12.13
CA GLU A 420 -7.77 -32.72 11.88
C GLU A 420 -6.48 -32.08 12.44
N ASP A 421 -6.29 -30.80 12.16
CA ASP A 421 -5.14 -30.03 12.63
C ASP A 421 -5.13 -29.88 14.15
N ALA A 422 -6.29 -29.78 14.81
CA ALA A 422 -6.39 -29.73 16.27
C ALA A 422 -5.88 -31.03 16.91
N LEU A 423 -6.25 -32.19 16.36
CA LEU A 423 -5.74 -33.49 16.79
C LEU A 423 -4.23 -33.63 16.55
N ALA A 424 -3.74 -33.14 15.40
CA ALA A 424 -2.32 -33.12 15.08
C ALA A 424 -1.53 -32.21 16.05
N ARG A 425 -2.04 -31.02 16.35
CA ARG A 425 -1.44 -30.08 17.31
C ARG A 425 -1.39 -30.64 18.72
N HIS A 426 -2.45 -31.32 19.16
CA HIS A 426 -2.46 -32.01 20.46
C HIS A 426 -1.31 -33.03 20.56
N LYS A 427 -1.14 -33.89 19.55
CA LYS A 427 -0.03 -34.86 19.48
C LYS A 427 1.35 -34.18 19.47
N GLU A 428 1.47 -33.06 18.75
CA GLU A 428 2.72 -32.28 18.73
C GLU A 428 3.03 -31.68 20.12
N ASP A 429 2.01 -31.21 20.84
CA ASP A 429 2.17 -30.60 22.15
C ASP A 429 2.47 -31.64 23.24
N GLU A 430 1.83 -32.82 23.19
CA GLU A 430 2.22 -33.98 24.01
C GLU A 430 3.69 -34.36 23.80
N TRP A 431 4.14 -34.40 22.54
CA TRP A 431 5.54 -34.66 22.22
C TRP A 431 6.49 -33.56 22.75
N LYS A 432 6.14 -32.28 22.57
CA LYS A 432 6.92 -31.16 23.12
C LYS A 432 7.02 -31.24 24.64
N GLN A 433 5.92 -31.61 25.32
CA GLN A 433 5.90 -31.73 26.77
C GLN A 433 6.74 -32.93 27.25
N ALA A 434 6.60 -34.09 26.60
CA ALA A 434 7.44 -35.26 26.89
C ALA A 434 8.93 -34.96 26.69
N ARG A 435 9.28 -34.19 25.64
CA ARG A 435 10.66 -33.75 25.38
C ARG A 435 11.19 -32.77 26.44
N LYS A 436 10.34 -31.87 26.97
CA LYS A 436 10.70 -30.94 28.05
C LYS A 436 10.87 -31.63 29.41
N CYS A 437 10.02 -32.60 29.73
CA CYS A 437 10.05 -33.34 31.00
C CYS A 437 11.10 -34.45 31.06
N ARG A 438 11.88 -34.63 30.00
CA ARG A 438 12.89 -35.68 29.85
C ARG A 438 14.08 -35.47 30.79
N LYS A 439 14.56 -36.54 31.43
CA LYS A 439 15.84 -36.52 32.17
C LYS A 439 17.03 -36.53 31.22
N ALA A 440 18.17 -35.99 31.64
CA ALA A 440 19.36 -35.86 30.78
C ALA A 440 19.83 -37.17 30.11
N ASN A 441 19.59 -38.31 30.76
CA ASN A 441 20.04 -39.64 30.31
C ASN A 441 19.00 -40.39 29.45
N GLU A 442 17.82 -39.83 29.22
CA GLU A 442 16.76 -40.46 28.44
C GLU A 442 16.86 -40.07 26.96
N LYS A 443 16.60 -41.03 26.06
CA LYS A 443 16.54 -40.74 24.62
C LYS A 443 15.37 -39.78 24.35
N ALA A 444 15.60 -38.78 23.50
CA ALA A 444 14.53 -37.87 23.11
C ALA A 444 13.42 -38.65 22.39
N PRO A 445 12.14 -38.37 22.68
CA PRO A 445 11.05 -38.96 21.92
C PRO A 445 11.15 -38.52 20.46
N ARG A 446 10.91 -39.46 19.54
CA ARG A 446 10.92 -39.18 18.09
C ARG A 446 9.85 -38.15 17.76
N ASP A 447 10.18 -37.19 16.90
CA ASP A 447 9.21 -36.21 16.39
C ASP A 447 8.06 -36.97 15.70
N PRO A 448 6.79 -36.73 16.07
CA PRO A 448 5.65 -37.41 15.46
C PRO A 448 5.40 -36.99 14.01
N GLU A 449 6.10 -35.96 13.51
CA GLU A 449 6.03 -35.49 12.11
C GLU A 449 4.59 -35.21 11.66
N VAL A 450 3.78 -34.65 12.57
CA VAL A 450 2.34 -34.48 12.33
C VAL A 450 2.07 -33.53 11.16
N MET A 451 1.05 -33.88 10.37
CA MET A 451 0.53 -33.03 9.30
C MET A 451 -0.40 -31.96 9.90
N ILE A 452 -0.03 -30.70 9.69
CA ILE A 452 -0.82 -29.51 10.05
C ILE A 452 -0.87 -28.63 8.80
N ARG A 453 -2.08 -28.44 8.25
CA ARG A 453 -2.30 -27.80 6.95
C ARG A 453 -2.77 -26.36 7.07
N ASN A 454 -3.63 -26.05 8.04
CA ASN A 454 -4.04 -24.71 8.37
C ASN A 454 -2.98 -24.04 9.26
N VAL A 455 -2.24 -23.12 8.66
CA VAL A 455 -1.14 -22.41 9.32
C VAL A 455 -1.44 -20.91 9.40
N PRO A 456 -0.97 -20.20 10.43
CA PRO A 456 -1.17 -18.76 10.53
C PRO A 456 -0.26 -18.02 9.54
N VAL A 457 -0.71 -16.88 9.02
CA VAL A 457 0.12 -16.00 8.16
C VAL A 457 1.41 -15.53 8.84
N THR A 458 1.43 -15.50 10.18
CA THR A 458 2.57 -15.11 11.02
C THR A 458 3.65 -16.18 11.17
N ILE A 459 3.45 -17.38 10.63
CA ILE A 459 4.40 -18.50 10.69
C ILE A 459 5.82 -18.10 10.23
N SER A 460 6.87 -18.54 10.91
CA SER A 460 8.26 -18.28 10.48
C SER A 460 8.64 -19.15 9.27
N CYS A 461 9.68 -18.78 8.51
CA CYS A 461 10.14 -19.60 7.38
C CYS A 461 10.57 -21.01 7.82
N SER A 462 11.33 -21.13 8.91
CA SER A 462 11.73 -22.43 9.49
C SER A 462 10.52 -23.31 9.83
N THR A 463 9.52 -22.77 10.53
CA THR A 463 8.31 -23.54 10.85
C THR A 463 7.50 -23.85 9.60
N LEU A 464 7.39 -22.92 8.65
CA LEU A 464 6.69 -23.16 7.38
C LEU A 464 7.33 -24.29 6.58
N LEU A 465 8.67 -24.33 6.52
CA LEU A 465 9.41 -25.42 5.89
C LEU A 465 9.11 -26.76 6.55
N LYS A 466 9.13 -26.81 7.89
CA LYS A 466 8.78 -28.03 8.64
C LYS A 466 7.35 -28.49 8.31
N ARG A 467 6.39 -27.55 8.28
CA ARG A 467 4.98 -27.85 7.95
C ARG A 467 4.84 -28.39 6.52
N MET A 468 5.55 -27.82 5.55
CA MET A 468 5.54 -28.30 4.16
C MET A 468 6.15 -29.71 4.02
N LYS A 469 7.23 -30.02 4.76
CA LYS A 469 7.81 -31.38 4.78
C LYS A 469 6.82 -32.40 5.34
N ASN A 470 6.23 -32.10 6.49
CA ASN A 470 5.28 -32.99 7.17
C ASN A 470 3.92 -33.07 6.46
N ALA A 471 3.64 -32.18 5.52
CA ALA A 471 2.44 -32.25 4.70
C ALA A 471 2.55 -33.28 3.57
N HIS A 472 3.74 -33.84 3.29
CA HIS A 472 3.93 -34.89 2.28
C HIS A 472 3.31 -34.56 0.91
N GLY A 473 3.39 -33.28 0.50
CA GLY A 473 2.85 -32.80 -0.77
C GLY A 473 1.38 -32.36 -0.73
N HIS A 474 0.70 -32.46 0.42
CA HIS A 474 -0.59 -31.81 0.64
C HIS A 474 -0.47 -30.29 0.68
N THR A 475 -1.50 -29.60 0.19
CA THR A 475 -1.48 -28.13 0.10
C THR A 475 -1.80 -27.52 1.46
N LEU A 476 -0.89 -26.68 1.95
CA LEU A 476 -1.12 -25.85 3.13
C LEU A 476 -2.08 -24.70 2.79
N TYR A 477 -2.77 -24.19 3.80
CA TYR A 477 -3.65 -23.04 3.69
C TYR A 477 -3.40 -22.03 4.81
N SER A 478 -3.52 -20.75 4.49
CA SER A 478 -3.56 -19.67 5.47
C SER A 478 -4.73 -18.74 5.22
N PHE A 479 -5.38 -18.34 6.31
CA PHE A 479 -6.28 -17.20 6.32
C PHE A 479 -5.70 -16.06 7.17
N GLY A 480 -5.79 -14.82 6.68
CA GLY A 480 -5.37 -13.64 7.42
C GLY A 480 -6.45 -12.56 7.40
N GLU A 481 -6.86 -12.05 8.56
CA GLU A 481 -7.86 -10.99 8.65
C GLU A 481 -7.30 -9.60 8.30
N GLU A 482 -5.98 -9.43 8.38
CA GLU A 482 -5.31 -8.18 8.09
C GLU A 482 -4.05 -8.36 7.25
N LEU A 483 -4.07 -7.77 6.06
CA LEU A 483 -2.93 -7.74 5.15
C LEU A 483 -1.71 -7.00 5.74
N ASP A 484 -1.93 -6.05 6.67
CA ASP A 484 -0.84 -5.35 7.37
C ASP A 484 -0.02 -6.32 8.26
N THR A 485 -0.61 -7.43 8.72
CA THR A 485 0.08 -8.50 9.45
C THR A 485 1.06 -9.25 8.55
N LEU A 486 0.68 -9.53 7.29
CA LEU A 486 1.59 -10.10 6.31
C LEU A 486 2.75 -9.15 6.01
N TYR A 487 2.48 -7.84 5.85
CA TYR A 487 3.52 -6.84 5.64
C TYR A 487 4.55 -6.82 6.77
N LYS A 488 4.09 -6.78 8.04
CA LYS A 488 4.96 -6.73 9.22
C LYS A 488 5.82 -7.98 9.36
N THR A 489 5.22 -9.15 9.17
CA THR A 489 5.91 -10.43 9.32
C THR A 489 6.94 -10.67 8.20
N ASN A 490 6.68 -10.15 6.99
CA ASN A 490 7.61 -10.23 5.87
C ASN A 490 8.69 -9.14 5.88
N GLY A 491 8.58 -8.10 6.73
CA GLY A 491 9.53 -7.00 6.83
C GLY A 491 10.67 -7.22 7.82
N ALA A 492 10.69 -8.34 8.54
CA ALA A 492 11.65 -8.64 9.59
C ALA A 492 12.90 -9.37 9.05
N GLY A 493 13.79 -8.64 8.37
CA GLY A 493 15.16 -9.09 8.03
C GLY A 493 15.40 -9.53 6.57
N SER A 494 16.67 -9.54 6.16
CA SER A 494 17.13 -9.77 4.77
C SER A 494 16.97 -11.22 4.27
N TRP A 495 16.57 -12.17 5.12
CA TRP A 495 16.50 -13.61 4.84
C TRP A 495 15.08 -14.18 4.92
N SER A 496 14.03 -13.34 5.09
CA SER A 496 12.68 -13.74 5.53
C SER A 496 11.52 -13.23 4.65
N THR A 497 11.77 -12.85 3.39
CA THR A 497 10.70 -12.37 2.50
C THR A 497 9.88 -13.51 1.93
N LYS A 498 8.80 -13.89 2.61
CA LYS A 498 7.83 -14.92 2.13
C LYS A 498 7.18 -14.59 0.78
N TYR A 499 7.34 -13.38 0.25
CA TYR A 499 6.90 -13.01 -1.09
C TYR A 499 7.43 -13.97 -2.18
N ASP A 500 8.65 -14.47 -2.02
CA ASP A 500 9.23 -15.47 -2.94
C ASP A 500 8.51 -16.79 -2.85
N ILE A 501 8.21 -17.24 -1.63
CA ILE A 501 7.42 -18.44 -1.36
C ILE A 501 6.05 -18.31 -2.00
N TYR A 502 5.36 -17.17 -1.87
CA TYR A 502 4.06 -16.96 -2.51
C TYR A 502 4.11 -17.01 -4.04
N ARG A 503 5.18 -16.48 -4.65
CA ARG A 503 5.38 -16.59 -6.10
C ARG A 503 5.60 -18.03 -6.55
N LEU A 504 6.41 -18.79 -5.80
CA LEU A 504 6.65 -20.20 -6.05
C LEU A 504 5.40 -21.05 -5.83
N ALA A 505 4.57 -20.69 -4.84
CA ALA A 505 3.34 -21.41 -4.53
C ALA A 505 2.35 -21.45 -5.69
N PHE A 506 2.29 -20.38 -6.48
CA PHE A 506 1.43 -20.32 -7.66
C PHE A 506 1.78 -21.38 -8.72
N ASP A 507 3.06 -21.75 -8.83
CA ASP A 507 3.58 -22.66 -9.86
C ASP A 507 4.03 -24.01 -9.24
N ASN A 508 3.77 -24.24 -7.95
CA ASN A 508 4.32 -25.36 -7.15
C ASN A 508 5.85 -25.49 -7.28
N GLY A 509 6.54 -24.35 -7.32
CA GLY A 509 8.00 -24.28 -7.44
C GLY A 509 8.71 -24.84 -6.21
N ARG A 510 10.02 -25.04 -6.33
CA ARG A 510 10.87 -25.54 -5.24
C ARG A 510 11.40 -24.39 -4.40
N TRP A 511 11.30 -24.53 -3.08
CA TRP A 511 11.85 -23.59 -2.11
C TRP A 511 12.59 -24.37 -1.02
N GLY A 512 13.65 -23.78 -0.48
CA GLY A 512 14.39 -24.38 0.61
C GLY A 512 15.36 -23.40 1.25
N GLN A 513 15.90 -23.80 2.38
CA GLN A 513 16.92 -23.07 3.11
C GLN A 513 17.82 -24.09 3.82
N ASP A 514 19.10 -23.79 3.94
CA ASP A 514 20.05 -24.62 4.69
C ASP A 514 20.65 -23.79 5.83
N TYR A 515 20.36 -24.20 7.06
CA TYR A 515 20.97 -23.68 8.27
C TYR A 515 22.09 -24.59 8.73
N ASN A 516 23.16 -23.98 9.25
CA ASN A 516 24.27 -24.68 9.89
C ASN A 516 23.91 -25.25 11.28
N SER A 517 22.78 -24.85 11.85
CA SER A 517 22.33 -25.29 13.17
C SER A 517 21.34 -26.45 13.04
N ASP A 518 21.62 -27.56 13.74
CA ASP A 518 20.71 -28.71 13.84
C ASP A 518 19.37 -28.39 14.53
N GLN A 519 19.25 -27.21 15.15
CA GLN A 519 18.01 -26.77 15.78
C GLN A 519 17.05 -26.07 14.81
N ALA A 520 17.53 -25.64 13.64
CA ALA A 520 16.72 -24.97 12.63
C ALA A 520 16.38 -25.93 11.50
N GLU A 521 15.20 -25.76 10.90
CA GLU A 521 14.76 -26.65 9.82
C GLU A 521 15.49 -26.31 8.52
N SER A 522 16.22 -27.28 7.98
CA SER A 522 16.97 -27.19 6.72
C SER A 522 16.44 -28.17 5.69
N GLY A 523 16.34 -27.79 4.42
CA GLY A 523 15.96 -28.67 3.32
C GLY A 523 15.16 -27.97 2.23
N VAL A 524 14.71 -28.75 1.24
CA VAL A 524 14.00 -28.27 0.05
C VAL A 524 12.66 -28.96 -0.07
N VAL A 525 11.61 -28.20 -0.37
CA VAL A 525 10.23 -28.66 -0.56
C VAL A 525 9.64 -28.10 -1.84
N GLU A 526 8.62 -28.76 -2.38
CA GLU A 526 7.70 -28.15 -3.33
C GLU A 526 6.71 -27.27 -2.56
N VAL A 527 6.50 -26.05 -3.04
CA VAL A 527 5.63 -25.08 -2.36
C VAL A 527 4.18 -25.34 -2.76
N ALA A 528 3.52 -26.25 -2.06
CA ALA A 528 2.08 -26.44 -2.14
C ALA A 528 1.39 -25.57 -1.07
N TYR A 529 1.03 -24.32 -1.42
CA TYR A 529 0.52 -23.36 -0.45
C TYR A 529 -0.46 -22.35 -1.04
N ASN A 530 -1.69 -22.35 -0.54
CA ASN A 530 -2.71 -21.38 -0.92
C ASN A 530 -3.02 -20.46 0.27
N TRP A 531 -3.55 -19.28 0.01
CA TRP A 531 -3.96 -18.38 1.09
C TRP A 531 -5.00 -17.35 0.64
N THR A 532 -5.77 -16.89 1.62
CA THR A 532 -6.72 -15.78 1.49
C THR A 532 -6.45 -14.75 2.57
N ILE A 533 -6.30 -13.48 2.20
CA ILE A 533 -6.03 -12.41 3.16
C ILE A 533 -6.96 -11.23 2.95
N LEU A 534 -7.57 -10.76 4.02
CA LEU A 534 -8.41 -9.57 4.04
C LEU A 534 -7.56 -8.33 4.36
N GLY A 535 -7.97 -7.16 3.89
CA GLY A 535 -7.20 -5.94 4.12
C GLY A 535 -7.90 -4.64 3.79
N THR A 536 -7.15 -3.55 3.95
CA THR A 536 -7.53 -2.20 3.50
C THR A 536 -6.67 -1.81 2.31
N TYR A 537 -7.10 -0.84 1.50
CA TYR A 537 -6.28 -0.33 0.39
C TYR A 537 -4.93 0.21 0.87
N GLY A 538 -4.87 0.79 2.07
CA GLY A 538 -3.62 1.24 2.67
C GLY A 538 -2.64 0.09 2.87
N ALA A 539 -3.10 -1.04 3.41
CA ALA A 539 -2.28 -2.24 3.57
C ALA A 539 -1.90 -2.87 2.21
N LEU A 540 -2.83 -2.87 1.24
CA LEU A 540 -2.56 -3.35 -0.11
C LEU A 540 -1.42 -2.58 -0.76
N ARG A 541 -1.47 -1.24 -0.74
CA ARG A 541 -0.41 -0.37 -1.29
C ARG A 541 0.94 -0.54 -0.59
N LYS A 542 0.95 -0.88 0.70
CA LYS A 542 2.20 -1.17 1.43
C LYS A 542 2.80 -2.51 1.02
N CYS A 543 1.99 -3.55 0.85
CA CYS A 543 2.43 -4.88 0.45
C CYS A 543 2.86 -4.93 -1.01
N PHE A 544 2.09 -4.28 -1.89
CA PHE A 544 2.30 -4.28 -3.34
C PHE A 544 2.85 -2.93 -3.79
N LYS A 545 4.03 -2.58 -3.25
CA LYS A 545 4.88 -1.52 -3.80
C LYS A 545 5.53 -1.98 -5.11
N THR A 546 6.29 -1.08 -5.72
CA THR A 546 7.00 -1.26 -7.00
C THR A 546 7.55 -2.67 -7.19
N ASP A 547 8.39 -3.12 -6.25
CA ASP A 547 9.12 -4.39 -6.32
C ASP A 547 8.19 -5.63 -6.38
N ASN A 548 7.08 -5.62 -5.65
CA ASN A 548 6.14 -6.76 -5.60
C ASN A 548 5.14 -6.77 -6.76
N VAL A 549 4.96 -5.62 -7.41
CA VAL A 549 4.23 -5.54 -8.68
C VAL A 549 5.12 -6.08 -9.80
N GLU A 550 6.38 -5.64 -9.85
CA GLU A 550 7.37 -6.01 -10.87
C GLU A 550 7.76 -7.50 -10.81
N ASN A 551 8.00 -8.03 -9.61
CA ASN A 551 8.44 -9.41 -9.43
C ASN A 551 7.36 -10.46 -9.77
N GLY A 552 6.18 -9.98 -10.17
CA GLY A 552 5.07 -10.76 -10.71
C GLY A 552 4.18 -11.40 -9.65
N LEU A 553 4.27 -11.01 -8.37
CA LEU A 553 3.31 -11.48 -7.39
C LEU A 553 1.90 -10.92 -7.65
N SER A 554 1.81 -9.64 -8.04
CA SER A 554 0.53 -8.95 -8.35
C SER A 554 -0.36 -9.69 -9.35
N SER A 555 0.24 -10.37 -10.34
CA SER A 555 -0.48 -11.10 -11.39
C SER A 555 -0.89 -12.53 -11.00
N ARG A 556 -0.46 -13.01 -9.82
CA ARG A 556 -0.77 -14.36 -9.29
C ARG A 556 -1.93 -14.36 -8.30
N LEU A 557 -2.55 -13.20 -8.07
CA LEU A 557 -3.56 -13.01 -7.04
C LEU A 557 -4.95 -12.77 -7.66
N MET A 558 -5.97 -13.36 -7.05
CA MET A 558 -7.34 -12.86 -7.16
C MET A 558 -7.48 -11.65 -6.25
N LEU A 559 -7.92 -10.53 -6.80
CA LEU A 559 -8.22 -9.32 -6.03
C LEU A 559 -9.72 -9.12 -6.08
N ALA A 560 -10.34 -8.94 -4.92
CA ALA A 560 -11.74 -8.54 -4.86
C ALA A 560 -11.92 -7.37 -3.90
N GLU A 561 -12.88 -6.52 -4.23
CA GLU A 561 -13.19 -5.33 -3.46
C GLU A 561 -14.54 -5.51 -2.75
N MET A 562 -14.58 -5.22 -1.46
CA MET A 562 -15.83 -5.07 -0.73
C MET A 562 -16.47 -3.73 -1.11
N PRO A 563 -17.80 -3.65 -1.20
CA PRO A 563 -18.49 -2.41 -1.51
C PRO A 563 -18.15 -1.33 -0.48
N ASP A 564 -18.08 -0.08 -0.95
CA ASP A 564 -18.00 1.08 -0.07
C ASP A 564 -19.39 1.35 0.51
N ASN A 565 -19.56 1.00 1.78
CA ASN A 565 -20.80 1.19 2.51
C ASN A 565 -20.82 2.52 3.28
N SER A 566 -19.94 3.47 2.95
CA SER A 566 -19.96 4.81 3.56
C SER A 566 -21.33 5.45 3.34
N PHE A 567 -22.01 5.79 4.43
CA PHE A 567 -23.37 6.35 4.44
C PHE A 567 -24.47 5.42 3.89
N ALA A 568 -24.14 4.18 3.51
CA ALA A 568 -25.13 3.19 3.10
C ALA A 568 -25.84 2.58 4.32
N PRO A 569 -27.10 2.14 4.20
CA PRO A 569 -27.77 1.41 5.27
C PRO A 569 -27.02 0.12 5.61
N MET A 570 -27.10 -0.32 6.86
CA MET A 570 -26.49 -1.57 7.30
C MET A 570 -27.03 -2.74 6.47
N PRO A 571 -26.17 -3.53 5.80
CA PRO A 571 -26.63 -4.67 5.02
C PRO A 571 -27.22 -5.75 5.92
N HIS A 572 -28.35 -6.32 5.49
CA HIS A 572 -28.98 -7.44 6.18
C HIS A 572 -28.48 -8.78 5.65
N PHE A 573 -27.74 -9.50 6.48
CA PHE A 573 -27.31 -10.86 6.19
C PHE A 573 -28.41 -11.85 6.57
N LYS A 574 -28.64 -12.86 5.72
CA LYS A 574 -29.43 -14.04 6.13
C LYS A 574 -28.45 -15.10 6.64
N GLY A 575 -28.69 -15.61 7.84
CA GLY A 575 -27.84 -16.65 8.41
C GLY A 575 -27.81 -17.91 7.54
N MET A 576 -26.63 -18.50 7.38
CA MET A 576 -26.47 -19.79 6.71
C MET A 576 -27.08 -20.91 7.57
N ASN A 577 -28.06 -21.62 7.00
CA ASN A 577 -28.71 -22.75 7.67
C ASN A 577 -27.83 -24.02 7.66
N ASP A 578 -28.22 -25.02 8.46
CA ASP A 578 -27.46 -26.26 8.59
C ASP A 578 -27.40 -27.07 7.29
N ALA A 579 -28.44 -27.01 6.46
CA ALA A 579 -28.45 -27.68 5.16
C ALA A 579 -27.36 -27.14 4.21
N HIS A 580 -27.13 -25.82 4.20
CA HIS A 580 -26.04 -25.21 3.43
C HIS A 580 -24.67 -25.59 3.97
N ARG A 581 -24.50 -25.59 5.31
CA ARG A 581 -23.24 -26.04 5.95
C ARG A 581 -22.94 -27.50 5.62
N GLN A 582 -23.96 -28.35 5.65
CA GLN A 582 -23.84 -29.76 5.27
C GLN A 582 -23.48 -29.92 3.79
N ALA A 583 -24.12 -29.16 2.89
CA ALA A 583 -23.79 -29.19 1.47
C ALA A 583 -22.32 -28.78 1.19
N ILE A 584 -21.81 -27.77 1.91
CA ILE A 584 -20.39 -27.39 1.85
C ILE A 584 -19.49 -28.52 2.35
N SER A 585 -19.83 -29.14 3.48
CA SER A 585 -19.07 -30.27 4.03
C SER A 585 -18.97 -31.45 3.05
N GLU A 586 -20.08 -31.81 2.38
CA GLU A 586 -20.09 -32.84 1.33
C GLU A 586 -19.22 -32.46 0.13
N CYS A 587 -19.22 -31.17 -0.24
CA CYS A 587 -18.37 -30.64 -1.31
C CYS A 587 -16.88 -30.70 -0.96
N VAL A 588 -16.53 -30.41 0.31
CA VAL A 588 -15.16 -30.56 0.82
C VAL A 588 -14.72 -32.03 0.72
N THR A 589 -15.55 -32.98 1.16
CA THR A 589 -15.26 -34.42 1.04
C THR A 589 -14.99 -34.81 -0.41
N ARG A 590 -15.83 -34.35 -1.35
CA ARG A 590 -15.66 -34.61 -2.78
C ARG A 590 -14.35 -34.06 -3.35
N LEU A 591 -13.92 -32.88 -2.91
CA LEU A 591 -12.64 -32.30 -3.34
C LEU A 591 -11.45 -33.13 -2.82
N ARG A 592 -11.53 -33.61 -1.57
CA ARG A 592 -10.48 -34.45 -0.94
C ARG A 592 -10.35 -35.82 -1.59
N GLU A 593 -11.45 -36.37 -2.08
CA GLU A 593 -11.49 -37.66 -2.79
C GLU A 593 -10.91 -37.56 -4.21
N ALA A 594 -10.90 -36.36 -4.80
CA ALA A 594 -10.35 -36.15 -6.13
C ALA A 594 -8.82 -36.30 -6.12
N LYS A 595 -8.29 -37.26 -6.89
CA LYS A 595 -6.86 -37.55 -6.97
C LYS A 595 -6.44 -37.95 -8.38
N GLY A 596 -5.16 -37.77 -8.67
CA GLY A 596 -4.54 -38.13 -9.94
C GLY A 596 -4.80 -37.10 -11.04
N PHE A 597 -4.61 -37.54 -12.29
CA PHE A 597 -4.78 -36.67 -13.44
C PHE A 597 -6.25 -36.49 -13.81
N VAL A 598 -6.69 -35.24 -13.91
CA VAL A 598 -8.04 -34.88 -14.36
C VAL A 598 -7.93 -34.16 -15.70
N ASP A 599 -8.43 -34.80 -16.76
CA ASP A 599 -8.47 -34.16 -18.08
C ASP A 599 -9.61 -33.14 -18.15
N THR A 600 -9.30 -31.97 -18.73
CA THR A 600 -10.20 -30.83 -18.84
C THR A 600 -10.12 -30.20 -20.24
N PRO A 601 -10.47 -30.95 -21.30
CA PRO A 601 -10.30 -30.50 -22.68
C PRO A 601 -11.15 -29.27 -23.01
N ARG A 602 -12.36 -29.15 -22.44
CA ARG A 602 -13.24 -28.02 -22.74
C ARG A 602 -12.75 -26.75 -22.04
N LEU A 603 -12.31 -26.83 -20.80
CA LEU A 603 -11.72 -25.71 -20.06
C LEU A 603 -10.42 -25.25 -20.70
N ARG A 604 -9.53 -26.18 -21.11
CA ARG A 604 -8.31 -25.84 -21.85
C ARG A 604 -8.61 -25.06 -23.12
N ARG A 605 -9.59 -25.53 -23.92
CA ARG A 605 -10.01 -24.83 -25.14
C ARG A 605 -10.62 -23.46 -24.85
N ALA A 606 -11.49 -23.36 -23.84
CA ALA A 606 -12.11 -22.09 -23.45
C ALA A 606 -11.04 -21.06 -23.04
N MET A 607 -10.05 -21.46 -22.24
CA MET A 607 -8.99 -20.58 -21.77
C MET A 607 -7.98 -20.25 -22.87
N ALA A 608 -7.69 -21.17 -23.79
CA ALA A 608 -6.89 -20.90 -24.99
C ALA A 608 -7.54 -19.81 -25.86
N ASN A 609 -8.85 -19.94 -26.12
CA ASN A 609 -9.60 -18.96 -26.89
C ASN A 609 -9.64 -17.61 -26.17
N TRP A 610 -9.87 -17.61 -24.86
CA TRP A 610 -9.94 -16.40 -24.05
C TRP A 610 -8.60 -15.64 -24.02
N VAL A 611 -7.50 -16.34 -23.73
CA VAL A 611 -6.17 -15.70 -23.62
C VAL A 611 -5.67 -15.16 -24.96
N GLU A 612 -6.07 -15.78 -26.06
CA GLU A 612 -5.79 -15.31 -27.42
C GLU A 612 -6.68 -14.13 -27.80
N ALA A 613 -7.97 -14.15 -27.48
CA ALA A 613 -8.86 -13.00 -27.68
C ALA A 613 -8.33 -11.75 -26.96
N ARG A 614 -7.93 -11.89 -25.68
CA ARG A 614 -7.30 -10.81 -24.91
C ARG A 614 -5.93 -10.39 -25.48
N ARG A 615 -5.18 -11.30 -26.12
CA ARG A 615 -3.94 -10.94 -26.83
C ARG A 615 -4.22 -10.02 -28.01
N LEU A 616 -5.21 -10.37 -28.83
CA LEU A 616 -5.59 -9.59 -30.00
C LEU A 616 -6.12 -8.22 -29.59
N GLU A 617 -6.92 -8.15 -28.53
CA GLU A 617 -7.43 -6.91 -27.94
C GLU A 617 -6.30 -6.02 -27.40
N ALA A 618 -5.39 -6.58 -26.60
CA ALA A 618 -4.20 -5.86 -26.10
C ALA A 618 -3.30 -5.40 -27.25
N MET A 619 -3.21 -6.19 -28.32
CA MET A 619 -2.43 -5.83 -29.50
C MET A 619 -3.08 -4.69 -30.30
N LYS A 620 -4.41 -4.68 -30.48
CA LYS A 620 -5.16 -3.57 -31.13
C LYS A 620 -5.04 -2.26 -30.38
N SER A 621 -5.19 -2.33 -29.06
CA SER A 621 -5.14 -1.18 -28.15
C SER A 621 -3.72 -0.81 -27.71
N ALA A 622 -2.72 -1.60 -28.11
CA ALA A 622 -1.34 -1.52 -27.62
C ALA A 622 -1.25 -1.48 -26.08
N ASP A 623 -2.14 -2.19 -25.37
CA ASP A 623 -2.23 -2.16 -23.92
C ASP A 623 -1.25 -3.15 -23.26
N THR A 624 -0.14 -2.62 -22.75
CA THR A 624 0.92 -3.39 -22.09
C THR A 624 0.49 -3.98 -20.76
N VAL A 625 -0.44 -3.31 -20.05
CA VAL A 625 -0.99 -3.80 -18.77
C VAL A 625 -1.80 -5.07 -19.01
N MET A 626 -2.73 -5.01 -19.96
CA MET A 626 -3.53 -6.18 -20.34
C MET A 626 -2.66 -7.33 -20.86
N ASP A 627 -1.66 -7.06 -21.71
CA ASP A 627 -0.75 -8.10 -22.24
C ASP A 627 0.05 -8.79 -21.12
N THR A 628 0.38 -8.05 -20.05
CA THR A 628 1.08 -8.56 -18.88
C THR A 628 0.20 -9.46 -18.02
N TYR A 629 -1.01 -9.00 -17.67
CA TYR A 629 -1.88 -9.70 -16.73
C TYR A 629 -2.68 -10.86 -17.36
N ARG A 630 -3.03 -10.80 -18.65
CA ARG A 630 -3.93 -11.78 -19.30
C ARG A 630 -3.47 -13.23 -19.15
N LYS A 631 -2.15 -13.50 -19.17
CA LYS A 631 -1.62 -14.88 -19.12
C LYS A 631 -1.93 -15.56 -17.79
N ARG A 632 -1.69 -14.87 -16.67
CA ARG A 632 -1.95 -15.44 -15.34
C ARG A 632 -3.41 -15.34 -14.93
N ALA A 633 -4.13 -14.32 -15.38
CA ALA A 633 -5.59 -14.27 -15.24
C ALA A 633 -6.27 -15.50 -15.88
N ALA A 634 -5.81 -15.92 -17.07
CA ALA A 634 -6.30 -17.14 -17.72
C ALA A 634 -5.98 -18.42 -16.92
N VAL A 635 -4.81 -18.51 -16.29
CA VAL A 635 -4.45 -19.64 -15.41
C VAL A 635 -5.32 -19.67 -14.16
N ILE A 636 -5.58 -18.51 -13.55
CA ILE A 636 -6.44 -18.39 -12.37
C ILE A 636 -7.89 -18.80 -12.72
N GLY A 637 -8.45 -18.24 -13.80
CA GLY A 637 -9.79 -18.61 -14.28
C GLY A 637 -9.91 -20.10 -14.61
N PHE A 638 -8.88 -20.68 -15.23
CA PHE A 638 -8.78 -22.12 -15.47
C PHE A 638 -8.86 -22.92 -14.17
N ARG A 639 -8.02 -22.59 -13.16
CA ARG A 639 -7.99 -23.29 -11.87
C ARG A 639 -9.32 -23.18 -11.12
N CYS A 640 -9.97 -22.01 -11.15
CA CYS A 640 -11.33 -21.84 -10.62
C CYS A 640 -12.34 -22.75 -11.35
N GLY A 641 -12.23 -22.86 -12.69
CA GLY A 641 -13.00 -23.80 -13.50
C GLY A 641 -12.75 -25.26 -13.13
N VAL A 642 -11.51 -25.65 -12.83
CA VAL A 642 -11.18 -27.00 -12.35
C VAL A 642 -11.86 -27.29 -11.02
N VAL A 643 -11.77 -26.38 -10.04
CA VAL A 643 -12.47 -26.51 -8.75
C VAL A 643 -13.97 -26.74 -8.98
N TYR A 644 -14.59 -25.92 -9.85
CA TYR A 644 -15.99 -26.11 -10.25
C TYR A 644 -16.24 -27.51 -10.83
N ARG A 645 -15.42 -27.95 -11.80
CA ARG A 645 -15.53 -29.27 -12.42
C ARG A 645 -15.43 -30.39 -11.38
N LEU A 646 -14.56 -30.28 -10.39
CA LEU A 646 -14.41 -31.29 -9.33
C LEU A 646 -15.69 -31.37 -8.47
N LEU A 647 -16.24 -30.23 -8.09
CA LEU A 647 -17.50 -30.13 -7.32
C LEU A 647 -18.71 -30.64 -8.10
N TYR A 648 -18.85 -30.23 -9.36
CA TYR A 648 -20.01 -30.57 -10.18
C TYR A 648 -19.91 -31.97 -10.81
N GLY A 649 -18.70 -32.44 -11.11
CA GLY A 649 -18.45 -33.74 -11.72
C GLY A 649 -18.48 -33.76 -13.25
N LYS A 650 -18.60 -32.62 -13.95
CA LYS A 650 -18.41 -32.49 -15.41
C LYS A 650 -18.06 -31.07 -15.86
N GLU A 651 -17.44 -30.94 -17.03
CA GLU A 651 -17.22 -29.65 -17.70
C GLU A 651 -18.54 -29.19 -18.33
N SER A 652 -19.47 -28.65 -17.52
CA SER A 652 -20.74 -28.08 -18.01
C SER A 652 -20.54 -26.74 -18.71
N ASN A 653 -21.58 -26.23 -19.40
CA ASN A 653 -21.49 -24.90 -20.00
C ASN A 653 -21.36 -23.81 -18.93
N GLU A 654 -21.99 -23.99 -17.77
CA GLU A 654 -21.89 -23.13 -16.60
C GLU A 654 -20.47 -23.16 -16.02
N CYS A 655 -19.82 -24.32 -16.00
CA CYS A 655 -18.40 -24.45 -15.61
C CYS A 655 -17.49 -23.61 -16.52
N LEU A 656 -17.71 -23.64 -17.85
CA LEU A 656 -16.93 -22.84 -18.79
C LEU A 656 -17.19 -21.34 -18.62
N LYS A 657 -18.47 -20.96 -18.46
CA LYS A 657 -18.87 -19.56 -18.19
C LYS A 657 -18.25 -19.06 -16.89
N PHE A 658 -18.25 -19.89 -15.85
CA PHE A 658 -17.62 -19.59 -14.56
C PHE A 658 -16.12 -19.32 -14.70
N ALA A 659 -15.40 -20.20 -15.41
CA ALA A 659 -13.95 -20.05 -15.62
C ALA A 659 -13.61 -18.76 -16.39
N VAL A 660 -14.37 -18.45 -17.45
CA VAL A 660 -14.22 -17.22 -18.23
C VAL A 660 -14.54 -15.98 -17.40
N MET A 661 -15.64 -15.99 -16.65
CA MET A 661 -16.03 -14.89 -15.77
C MET A 661 -14.96 -14.62 -14.70
N MET A 662 -14.38 -15.66 -14.10
CA MET A 662 -13.26 -15.49 -13.17
C MET A 662 -12.01 -14.94 -13.86
N ALA A 663 -11.69 -15.37 -15.08
CA ALA A 663 -10.55 -14.83 -15.83
C ALA A 663 -10.72 -13.33 -16.16
N ASP A 664 -11.92 -12.94 -16.62
CA ASP A 664 -12.26 -11.54 -16.92
C ASP A 664 -12.25 -10.68 -15.65
N TYR A 665 -12.85 -11.16 -14.56
CA TYR A 665 -12.86 -10.47 -13.27
C TYR A 665 -11.43 -10.23 -12.76
N VAL A 666 -10.60 -11.27 -12.75
CA VAL A 666 -9.20 -11.18 -12.27
C VAL A 666 -8.38 -10.23 -13.13
N LEU A 667 -8.48 -10.32 -14.46
CA LEU A 667 -7.77 -9.41 -15.37
C LEU A 667 -8.17 -7.96 -15.12
N ARG A 668 -9.48 -7.72 -14.96
CA ARG A 668 -10.03 -6.38 -14.69
C ARG A 668 -9.50 -5.81 -13.38
N GLU A 669 -9.57 -6.57 -12.29
CA GLU A 669 -9.17 -6.08 -10.97
C GLU A 669 -7.65 -5.91 -10.85
N GLN A 670 -6.85 -6.81 -11.42
CA GLN A 670 -5.39 -6.64 -11.49
C GLN A 670 -5.01 -5.39 -12.28
N SER A 671 -5.66 -5.16 -13.44
CA SER A 671 -5.41 -3.98 -14.27
C SER A 671 -5.85 -2.69 -13.58
N ARG A 672 -6.98 -2.71 -12.87
CA ARG A 672 -7.52 -1.53 -12.16
C ARG A 672 -6.66 -1.14 -10.96
N LEU A 673 -6.23 -2.10 -10.15
CA LEU A 673 -5.51 -1.82 -8.90
C LEU A 673 -4.00 -1.60 -9.10
N PHE A 674 -3.40 -2.27 -10.08
CA PHE A 674 -1.94 -2.25 -10.27
C PHE A 674 -1.49 -1.72 -11.64
N GLY A 675 -2.42 -1.42 -12.55
CA GLY A 675 -2.08 -0.95 -13.91
C GLY A 675 -1.30 0.36 -13.92
N GLU A 676 -1.66 1.33 -13.07
CA GLU A 676 -0.92 2.60 -12.96
C GLU A 676 0.51 2.35 -12.48
N VAL A 677 0.69 1.54 -11.44
CA VAL A 677 2.02 1.19 -10.90
C VAL A 677 2.89 0.50 -11.95
N LEU A 678 2.30 -0.37 -12.77
CA LEU A 678 3.01 -1.06 -13.85
C LEU A 678 3.39 -0.11 -14.99
N LEU A 679 2.57 0.90 -15.28
CA LEU A 679 2.85 1.92 -16.31
C LEU A 679 3.91 2.93 -15.85
N GLU A 680 3.80 3.44 -14.63
CA GLU A 680 4.78 4.36 -14.02
C GLU A 680 6.19 3.78 -14.00
N GLN A 681 6.33 2.45 -13.98
CA GLN A 681 7.61 1.75 -14.06
C GLN A 681 8.13 1.54 -15.48
N ALA A 682 7.23 1.30 -16.44
CA ALA A 682 7.61 1.25 -17.85
C ALA A 682 8.04 2.64 -18.37
N GLU A 683 7.65 3.71 -17.68
CA GLU A 683 7.89 5.11 -18.01
C GLU A 683 8.77 5.80 -16.96
N SER A 684 10.10 5.68 -17.08
CA SER A 684 10.95 6.78 -16.61
C SER A 684 10.71 7.98 -17.54
N VAL A 685 9.85 8.91 -17.10
CA VAL A 685 9.43 10.19 -17.70
C VAL A 685 8.02 10.19 -18.31
N SER A 686 7.24 11.16 -17.82
CA SER A 686 5.93 11.68 -18.24
C SER A 686 4.68 10.99 -17.68
N SER A 687 4.07 11.71 -16.74
CA SER A 687 2.69 11.50 -16.27
C SER A 687 1.69 11.78 -17.41
N VAL A 688 0.61 10.97 -17.53
CA VAL A 688 -0.81 11.39 -17.44
C VAL A 688 -1.78 10.38 -18.09
N GLY A 689 -2.79 9.98 -17.30
CA GLY A 689 -4.21 9.78 -17.60
C GLY A 689 -4.69 9.25 -18.96
N ARG A 690 -5.26 8.03 -18.97
CA ARG A 690 -6.06 7.49 -20.08
C ARG A 690 -7.52 8.01 -20.05
N LYS A 691 -8.02 8.47 -21.20
CA LYS A 691 -9.45 8.46 -21.54
C LYS A 691 -9.75 7.13 -22.25
N ARG A 692 -10.68 6.34 -21.71
CA ARG A 692 -11.33 5.24 -22.46
C ARG A 692 -12.26 5.88 -23.49
N ARG A 693 -12.01 5.63 -24.78
CA ARG A 693 -12.99 5.75 -25.86
C ARG A 693 -13.09 4.36 -26.51
N ASP A 694 -14.28 3.99 -26.97
CA ASP A 694 -14.61 2.67 -27.51
C ASP A 694 -14.08 2.40 -28.93
N THR A 695 -12.99 3.06 -29.33
CA THR A 695 -12.31 2.88 -30.62
C THR A 695 -10.85 2.50 -30.37
N THR A 696 -10.39 1.40 -30.98
CA THR A 696 -9.04 0.91 -30.71
C THR A 696 -8.01 1.77 -31.45
N ILE A 697 -6.82 1.96 -30.85
CA ILE A 697 -5.73 2.77 -31.46
C ILE A 697 -5.43 2.31 -32.88
N PHE A 698 -5.43 0.99 -33.13
CA PHE A 698 -5.25 0.46 -34.46
C PHE A 698 -6.32 0.96 -35.43
N ASP A 699 -7.59 1.01 -35.04
CA ASP A 699 -8.70 1.45 -35.90
C ASP A 699 -8.65 2.96 -36.18
N GLU A 700 -8.24 3.76 -35.20
CA GLU A 700 -8.10 5.23 -35.32
C GLU A 700 -6.98 5.66 -36.29
N LEU A 701 -5.98 4.81 -36.53
CA LEU A 701 -4.90 5.15 -37.45
C LEU A 701 -5.38 5.28 -38.91
N PRO A 702 -4.75 6.12 -39.73
CA PRO A 702 -5.00 6.11 -41.17
C PRO A 702 -4.58 4.78 -41.83
N THR A 703 -5.08 4.49 -43.03
CA THR A 703 -4.70 3.30 -43.81
C THR A 703 -3.20 3.20 -44.03
N THR A 704 -2.51 4.34 -44.18
CA THR A 704 -1.05 4.43 -44.17
C THR A 704 -0.64 5.41 -43.08
N PHE A 705 0.23 5.00 -42.17
CA PHE A 705 0.61 5.77 -40.98
C PHE A 705 2.10 5.66 -40.70
N THR A 706 2.59 6.59 -39.89
CA THR A 706 3.97 6.71 -39.41
C THR A 706 4.06 6.40 -37.92
N LEU A 707 5.28 6.30 -37.40
CA LEU A 707 5.50 6.11 -35.97
C LEU A 707 4.98 7.32 -35.19
N HIS A 708 5.07 8.51 -35.79
CA HIS A 708 4.59 9.75 -35.21
C HIS A 708 3.07 9.77 -35.04
N ASP A 709 2.31 9.27 -36.02
CA ASP A 709 0.86 9.15 -35.91
C ASP A 709 0.45 8.25 -34.71
N LEU A 710 1.26 7.22 -34.45
CA LEU A 710 1.12 6.34 -33.29
C LEU A 710 1.49 7.03 -31.97
N GLU A 711 2.54 7.84 -31.97
CA GLU A 711 2.98 8.65 -30.83
C GLU A 711 1.92 9.70 -30.45
N VAL A 712 1.26 10.30 -31.43
CA VAL A 712 0.19 11.30 -31.20
C VAL A 712 -1.05 10.66 -30.57
N LEU A 713 -1.44 9.46 -31.00
CA LEU A 713 -2.61 8.76 -30.44
C LEU A 713 -2.36 8.17 -29.05
N LYS A 714 -1.15 7.64 -28.80
CA LYS A 714 -0.83 6.94 -27.54
C LYS A 714 -0.10 7.81 -26.52
N HIS A 715 0.47 8.94 -26.95
CA HIS A 715 1.36 9.79 -26.16
C HIS A 715 2.51 8.99 -25.49
N GLN A 716 3.03 7.95 -26.17
CA GLN A 716 4.11 7.09 -25.68
C GLN A 716 5.41 7.25 -26.50
N HIS A 717 6.54 6.90 -25.88
CA HIS A 717 7.85 6.95 -26.51
C HIS A 717 7.99 5.98 -27.71
N ALA A 718 8.74 6.44 -28.73
CA ALA A 718 9.07 5.72 -29.96
C ALA A 718 9.52 4.25 -29.78
N SER A 719 10.26 3.93 -28.72
CA SER A 719 10.85 2.61 -28.48
C SER A 719 9.79 1.54 -28.19
N THR A 720 8.84 1.81 -27.31
CA THR A 720 7.72 0.91 -26.98
C THR A 720 6.80 0.73 -28.18
N LEU A 721 6.58 1.79 -28.94
CA LEU A 721 5.74 1.77 -30.14
C LEU A 721 6.39 1.00 -31.30
N ARG A 722 7.72 0.98 -31.39
CA ARG A 722 8.42 0.10 -32.34
C ARG A 722 8.17 -1.38 -32.06
N VAL A 723 8.03 -1.79 -30.80
CA VAL A 723 7.66 -3.17 -30.44
C VAL A 723 6.24 -3.47 -30.90
N VAL A 724 5.30 -2.53 -30.72
CA VAL A 724 3.92 -2.65 -31.22
C VAL A 724 3.89 -2.83 -32.73
N ILE A 725 4.59 -1.96 -33.47
CA ILE A 725 4.71 -2.05 -34.93
C ILE A 725 5.38 -3.35 -35.37
N HIS A 726 6.44 -3.78 -34.69
CA HIS A 726 7.09 -5.05 -34.98
C HIS A 726 6.10 -6.22 -34.82
N ARG A 727 5.30 -6.21 -33.74
CA ARG A 727 4.27 -7.23 -33.48
C ARG A 727 3.14 -7.19 -34.50
N TRP A 728 2.64 -6.00 -34.87
CA TRP A 728 1.63 -5.86 -35.93
C TRP A 728 2.14 -6.35 -37.28
N LYS A 729 3.39 -6.04 -37.62
CA LYS A 729 4.03 -6.54 -38.85
C LYS A 729 4.20 -8.06 -38.82
N ALA A 730 4.71 -8.61 -37.71
CA ALA A 730 4.89 -10.05 -37.55
C ALA A 730 3.54 -10.81 -37.56
N SER A 731 2.46 -10.17 -37.10
CA SER A 731 1.10 -10.72 -37.13
C SER A 731 0.36 -10.48 -38.45
N GLY A 732 1.00 -9.86 -39.44
CA GLY A 732 0.42 -9.62 -40.77
C GLY A 732 -0.68 -8.55 -40.81
N TRP A 733 -0.75 -7.64 -39.84
CA TRP A 733 -1.76 -6.56 -39.82
C TRP A 733 -1.31 -5.32 -40.58
N ILE A 734 0.00 -5.18 -40.76
CA ILE A 734 0.60 -4.05 -41.46
C ILE A 734 1.77 -4.53 -42.33
N GLU A 735 2.00 -3.84 -43.44
CA GLU A 735 3.19 -3.97 -44.27
C GLU A 735 4.01 -2.68 -44.25
N ARG A 736 5.32 -2.80 -44.49
CA ARG A 736 6.20 -1.63 -44.57
C ARG A 736 6.21 -1.14 -46.01
N VAL A 737 5.65 0.03 -46.25
CA VAL A 737 5.56 0.66 -47.58
C VAL A 737 6.62 1.75 -47.81
N GLY A 738 7.37 2.16 -46.78
CA GLY A 738 8.44 3.15 -46.88
C GLY A 738 9.37 3.20 -45.67
N LYS A 739 10.31 4.16 -45.64
CA LYS A 739 11.17 4.38 -44.47
C LYS A 739 10.34 5.05 -43.37
N GLY A 740 10.01 4.30 -42.32
CA GLY A 740 9.19 4.80 -41.20
C GLY A 740 7.68 4.93 -41.52
N MET A 741 7.21 4.29 -42.59
CA MET A 741 5.80 4.26 -42.99
C MET A 741 5.30 2.83 -43.11
N TRP A 742 4.09 2.61 -42.60
CA TRP A 742 3.39 1.33 -42.58
C TRP A 742 1.98 1.49 -43.12
N LYS A 743 1.48 0.45 -43.78
CA LYS A 743 0.13 0.39 -44.34
C LYS A 743 -0.63 -0.77 -43.70
N LYS A 744 -1.88 -0.54 -43.31
CA LYS A 744 -2.80 -1.58 -42.82
C LYS A 744 -3.14 -2.55 -43.96
N ILE A 745 -3.17 -3.85 -43.64
CA ILE A 745 -3.51 -4.93 -44.58
C ILE A 745 -4.99 -5.26 -44.48
#